data_AF-A0A9W7ASL5-F1
#
_entry.id   AF-A0A9W7ASL5-F1
#
_cell.length_a   1.000
_cell.length_b   1.000
_cell.length_c   1.000
_cell.angle_alpha   90.00
_cell.angle_beta   90.00
_cell.angle_gamma   90.00
#
_symmetry.space_group_name_H-M   'P 1'
#
loop_
_entity.id
_entity.type
_entity.pdbx_description
1 polymer ?
#
loop_
_entity_poly.entity_id
_entity_poly.type
_entity_poly.pdbx_seq_one_letter_code
_entity_poly.pdbx_strand_id
1 'polypeptide(L)'
;MGQFTSASFGSLSREALAETLSIPSSLLPTFGLDSVHGANYIPSAVLYPHNLALASSFRPINAYNSGRSAAVWTNEGSQGVIKWIFSPVVGLATNPLWGRTYETFGESVNVAREFGRQALEGVESVPGVKGTLKHFVGYSNNEGRDRGYGPANIATDREWRVWNGTLDKASSVMSSYTTANGRSSVNWDEPTMRSLRRSFDGIVVTDFDEVFNSVGFHMHARSVYESVVHFLNSEVDIFMVPSDPLGFIEMGARAVEEGLVKRETLERKVEKVWKFKEAMYGVEEKEKNAPENDPAKDIEMAKRAAAESVVLLKNDNATLPMPKETGIFLTGPLADSLASLCGGWTFHWQGPNRDDEGFKTLCSNGTNFCSTIEDGLMQKFDVVETEFSSDQVADAVSLNPDAIVVAIGEEPYAEKPGDIRSLHLPTSQSELIRNLRQALPSTKIIAVFVGGRPRILDDIVDNVDAMVASFLPGPPGGEAITDVLIGRTNPAARLPVQWPKFSDGGRRTYDAYVTDLCTNSQYEVGGEGDGIPSYEYVECDVQFRFGAGLSYTEFEETFEGAKEEGMDDYQPPGFLGATFKVSPRSSVQFKVKVKNIGSAPGEHVSMAFYEPMARSTTPRKEELFSFIRTEVINPGEEVELVHTLQGDEMKFFHSSSGTHFVFEESMTSFVKIGNAGSYCRQSTGDDDGSICLPLKVVVSAETDSVCGYSCDAWKTACSKGFSSYDSCVAACRRGGEEGAPWTWDYVDCVERVAAESATSGGGCAKIQSECRDVVDENAVIDEDSLEVPQVVGGGGVLFGLGGLVVGMGLGVLGMRQASMRGDQRMVLKDFDDDDEEDFSVEMKRMGMS
;
A
#
# COMPACT_ATOMS: atom_id res chain seq x y z
N MET A 1 -36.02 5.33 4.87
CA MET A 1 -34.65 4.74 4.80
C MET A 1 -34.36 3.83 5.99
N GLY A 2 -34.53 4.25 7.25
CA GLY A 2 -34.25 3.42 8.45
C GLY A 2 -35.11 2.17 8.70
N GLN A 3 -35.60 1.51 7.65
CA GLN A 3 -36.25 0.18 7.66
C GLN A 3 -35.66 -0.79 6.62
N PHE A 4 -34.71 -0.34 5.78
CA PHE A 4 -34.10 -1.17 4.75
C PHE A 4 -32.76 -1.72 5.25
N THR A 5 -32.73 -3.02 5.57
CA THR A 5 -31.50 -3.81 5.78
C THR A 5 -30.88 -4.21 4.44
N SER A 6 -29.67 -4.78 4.42
CA SER A 6 -29.08 -5.37 3.20
C SER A 6 -30.01 -6.38 2.52
N ALA A 7 -30.66 -7.24 3.32
CA ALA A 7 -31.69 -8.19 2.86
C ALA A 7 -32.94 -7.52 2.24
N SER A 8 -33.16 -6.22 2.46
CA SER A 8 -34.26 -5.46 1.86
C SER A 8 -33.90 -4.98 0.44
N PHE A 9 -32.63 -4.63 0.20
CA PHE A 9 -32.17 -4.12 -1.11
C PHE A 9 -32.24 -5.17 -2.21
N GLY A 10 -31.94 -6.44 -1.90
CA GLY A 10 -32.03 -7.54 -2.88
C GLY A 10 -33.45 -7.92 -3.32
N SER A 11 -34.49 -7.19 -2.88
CA SER A 11 -35.90 -7.50 -3.18
C SER A 11 -36.60 -6.53 -4.14
N LEU A 12 -36.00 -5.38 -4.46
CA LEU A 12 -36.60 -4.34 -5.30
C LEU A 12 -35.58 -3.76 -6.28
N SER A 13 -35.91 -3.70 -7.57
CA SER A 13 -35.12 -2.97 -8.56
C SER A 13 -35.11 -1.46 -8.24
N ARG A 14 -34.20 -0.73 -8.90
CA ARG A 14 -34.11 0.73 -8.75
C ARG A 14 -35.42 1.45 -9.10
N GLU A 15 -36.17 0.96 -10.09
CA GLU A 15 -37.49 1.49 -10.47
C GLU A 15 -38.54 1.21 -9.39
N ALA A 16 -38.58 -0.03 -8.89
CA ALA A 16 -39.52 -0.44 -7.86
C ALA A 16 -39.26 0.29 -6.52
N LEU A 17 -38.00 0.58 -6.21
CA LEU A 17 -37.61 1.42 -5.07
C LEU A 17 -38.03 2.89 -5.27
N ALA A 18 -37.91 3.43 -6.48
CA ALA A 18 -38.36 4.79 -6.82
C ALA A 18 -39.88 4.93 -6.68
N GLU A 19 -40.64 3.96 -7.20
CA GLU A 19 -42.09 3.87 -7.07
C GLU A 19 -42.53 3.76 -5.60
N THR A 20 -41.89 2.87 -4.83
CA THR A 20 -42.15 2.69 -3.39
C THR A 20 -41.92 3.97 -2.60
N LEU A 21 -40.92 4.77 -2.97
CA LEU A 21 -40.63 6.06 -2.34
C LEU A 21 -41.40 7.23 -2.96
N SER A 22 -42.21 6.99 -4.01
CA SER A 22 -42.97 8.00 -4.75
C SER A 22 -42.13 9.18 -5.28
N ILE A 23 -40.91 8.88 -5.75
CA ILE A 23 -40.00 9.86 -6.38
C ILE A 23 -39.51 9.37 -7.75
N PRO A 24 -39.10 10.26 -8.66
CA PRO A 24 -38.38 9.86 -9.87
C PRO A 24 -37.12 9.04 -9.56
N SER A 25 -36.82 8.02 -10.37
CA SER A 25 -35.59 7.21 -10.23
C SER A 25 -34.30 8.04 -10.40
N SER A 26 -34.38 9.15 -11.16
CA SER A 26 -33.33 10.16 -11.26
C SER A 26 -33.10 10.95 -9.97
N LEU A 27 -34.03 10.92 -9.00
CA LEU A 27 -33.89 11.54 -7.68
C LEU A 27 -33.55 10.52 -6.56
N LEU A 28 -33.60 9.21 -6.81
CA LEU A 28 -33.06 8.23 -5.87
C LEU A 28 -31.58 8.50 -5.56
N PRO A 29 -31.12 8.31 -4.32
CA PRO A 29 -29.69 8.46 -4.00
C PRO A 29 -28.83 7.43 -4.75
N THR A 30 -27.53 7.69 -4.72
CA THR A 30 -26.50 6.69 -5.01
C THR A 30 -26.31 5.84 -3.76
N PHE A 31 -26.15 4.52 -3.94
CA PHE A 31 -25.83 3.61 -2.84
C PHE A 31 -24.40 3.08 -3.01
N GLY A 32 -23.58 3.28 -1.98
CA GLY A 32 -22.22 2.77 -1.88
C GLY A 32 -22.13 1.61 -0.87
N LEU A 33 -21.22 0.66 -1.12
CA LEU A 33 -21.03 -0.51 -0.27
C LEU A 33 -19.54 -0.91 -0.19
N ASP A 34 -19.06 -1.23 1.01
CA ASP A 34 -17.78 -1.93 1.17
C ASP A 34 -17.91 -3.37 0.64
N SER A 35 -17.33 -3.59 -0.54
CA SER A 35 -17.12 -4.90 -1.16
C SER A 35 -15.60 -5.12 -1.27
N VAL A 36 -14.97 -5.50 -0.16
CA VAL A 36 -13.53 -5.34 0.09
C VAL A 36 -12.71 -6.44 -0.59
N HIS A 37 -13.21 -7.68 -0.61
CA HIS A 37 -12.53 -8.88 -1.12
C HIS A 37 -13.52 -9.82 -1.82
N GLY A 38 -14.43 -9.23 -2.59
CA GLY A 38 -15.72 -9.82 -2.97
C GLY A 38 -16.88 -9.04 -2.34
N ALA A 39 -18.12 -9.42 -2.66
CA ALA A 39 -19.32 -8.72 -2.19
C ALA A 39 -19.73 -9.16 -0.77
N ASN A 40 -18.90 -8.85 0.23
CA ASN A 40 -18.98 -9.38 1.60
C ASN A 40 -20.26 -9.10 2.41
N TYR A 41 -21.16 -8.25 1.95
CA TYR A 41 -22.48 -8.00 2.54
C TYR A 41 -23.65 -8.52 1.69
N ILE A 42 -23.37 -9.21 0.59
CA ILE A 42 -24.35 -9.87 -0.28
C ILE A 42 -24.39 -11.37 0.05
N PRO A 43 -25.55 -11.92 0.46
CA PRO A 43 -25.70 -13.35 0.72
C PRO A 43 -25.28 -14.23 -0.46
N SER A 44 -24.58 -15.34 -0.18
CA SER A 44 -24.11 -16.33 -1.17
C SER A 44 -23.09 -15.83 -2.20
N ALA A 45 -22.65 -14.58 -2.12
CA ALA A 45 -21.60 -14.05 -3.00
C ALA A 45 -20.25 -14.74 -2.79
N VAL A 46 -19.48 -14.84 -3.87
CA VAL A 46 -18.16 -15.46 -3.84
C VAL A 46 -17.12 -14.48 -3.29
N LEU A 47 -16.56 -14.81 -2.12
CA LEU A 47 -15.47 -14.06 -1.51
C LEU A 47 -14.12 -14.69 -1.82
N TYR A 48 -13.12 -13.83 -1.91
CA TYR A 48 -11.72 -14.14 -2.22
C TYR A 48 -10.88 -14.04 -0.93
N PRO A 49 -9.59 -14.44 -0.96
CA PRO A 49 -8.62 -13.99 0.04
C PRO A 49 -8.63 -12.46 0.19
N HIS A 50 -8.29 -11.95 1.38
CA HIS A 50 -8.05 -10.51 1.54
C HIS A 50 -6.82 -10.05 0.75
N ASN A 51 -6.73 -8.75 0.47
CA ASN A 51 -5.71 -8.15 -0.38
C ASN A 51 -4.26 -8.52 -0.01
N LEU A 52 -3.92 -8.66 1.28
CA LEU A 52 -2.59 -9.09 1.70
C LEU A 52 -2.32 -10.57 1.38
N ALA A 53 -3.33 -11.43 1.51
CA ALA A 53 -3.24 -12.81 1.07
C ALA A 53 -3.14 -12.86 -0.46
N LEU A 54 -4.02 -12.17 -1.20
CA LEU A 54 -3.97 -12.08 -2.68
C LEU A 54 -2.60 -11.60 -3.18
N ALA A 55 -2.02 -10.57 -2.56
CA ALA A 55 -0.70 -10.07 -2.90
C ALA A 55 0.41 -11.12 -2.72
N SER A 56 0.24 -12.06 -1.78
CA SER A 56 1.17 -13.17 -1.58
C SER A 56 1.24 -14.11 -2.79
N SER A 57 0.24 -14.11 -3.68
CA SER A 57 0.30 -14.83 -4.95
C SER A 57 1.25 -14.22 -5.97
N PHE A 58 1.58 -12.93 -5.88
CA PHE A 58 2.30 -12.18 -6.93
C PHE A 58 1.71 -12.37 -8.34
N ARG A 59 0.39 -12.68 -8.43
CA ARG A 59 -0.37 -12.81 -9.69
C ARG A 59 -1.50 -11.78 -9.74
N PRO A 60 -1.29 -10.59 -10.34
CA PRO A 60 -2.22 -9.45 -10.22
C PRO A 60 -3.63 -9.70 -10.78
N ILE A 61 -3.79 -10.65 -11.71
CA ILE A 61 -5.10 -11.08 -12.23
C ILE A 61 -6.04 -11.59 -11.12
N ASN A 62 -5.50 -12.08 -9.99
CA ASN A 62 -6.31 -12.49 -8.84
C ASN A 62 -7.03 -11.29 -8.19
N ALA A 63 -6.41 -10.10 -8.23
CA ALA A 63 -7.05 -8.84 -7.79
C ALA A 63 -8.14 -8.38 -8.77
N TYR A 64 -7.89 -8.49 -10.09
CA TYR A 64 -8.91 -8.25 -11.12
C TYR A 64 -10.12 -9.16 -10.95
N ASN A 65 -9.90 -10.47 -10.75
CA ASN A 65 -10.99 -11.44 -10.56
C ASN A 65 -11.79 -11.15 -9.28
N SER A 66 -11.11 -10.77 -8.18
CA SER A 66 -11.76 -10.34 -6.94
C SER A 66 -12.60 -9.07 -7.14
N GLY A 67 -12.06 -8.04 -7.80
CA GLY A 67 -12.76 -6.80 -8.12
C GLY A 67 -13.98 -7.01 -9.05
N ARG A 68 -13.83 -7.84 -10.08
CA ARG A 68 -14.94 -8.22 -10.98
C ARG A 68 -16.03 -8.98 -10.22
N SER A 69 -15.66 -9.96 -9.40
CA SER A 69 -16.61 -10.69 -8.55
C SER A 69 -17.38 -9.71 -7.64
N ALA A 70 -16.66 -8.84 -6.93
CA ALA A 70 -17.27 -7.82 -6.07
C ALA A 70 -18.27 -6.95 -6.84
N ALA A 71 -17.95 -6.52 -8.06
CA ALA A 71 -18.84 -5.71 -8.90
C ALA A 71 -20.07 -6.47 -9.41
N VAL A 72 -19.90 -7.68 -9.96
CA VAL A 72 -21.01 -8.52 -10.45
C VAL A 72 -21.98 -8.83 -9.31
N TRP A 73 -21.48 -9.38 -8.20
CA TRP A 73 -22.32 -9.81 -7.08
C TRP A 73 -23.01 -8.65 -6.36
N THR A 74 -22.35 -7.49 -6.20
CA THR A 74 -22.98 -6.30 -5.61
C THR A 74 -24.02 -5.68 -6.55
N ASN A 75 -23.77 -5.61 -7.85
CA ASN A 75 -24.74 -5.09 -8.81
C ASN A 75 -25.98 -6.00 -8.91
N GLU A 76 -25.79 -7.29 -9.17
CA GLU A 76 -26.91 -8.23 -9.37
C GLU A 76 -27.64 -8.57 -8.07
N GLY A 77 -26.90 -8.82 -6.98
CA GLY A 77 -27.47 -9.10 -5.66
C GLY A 77 -28.27 -7.93 -5.07
N SER A 78 -28.09 -6.72 -5.60
CA SER A 78 -28.89 -5.53 -5.28
C SER A 78 -29.85 -5.09 -6.40
N GLN A 79 -30.06 -5.91 -7.43
CA GLN A 79 -30.92 -5.62 -8.59
C GLN A 79 -30.64 -4.23 -9.23
N GLY A 80 -29.35 -3.91 -9.40
CA GLY A 80 -28.86 -2.67 -10.00
C GLY A 80 -28.97 -1.42 -9.10
N VAL A 81 -29.35 -1.57 -7.83
CA VAL A 81 -29.48 -0.44 -6.89
C VAL A 81 -28.11 0.07 -6.41
N ILE A 82 -27.21 -0.85 -6.03
CA ILE A 82 -25.86 -0.56 -5.55
C ILE A 82 -24.88 -0.71 -6.71
N LYS A 83 -24.28 0.41 -7.12
CA LYS A 83 -23.29 0.45 -8.22
C LYS A 83 -22.00 1.21 -7.84
N TRP A 84 -21.83 1.57 -6.57
CA TRP A 84 -20.63 2.22 -6.07
C TRP A 84 -19.96 1.34 -5.02
N ILE A 85 -18.69 1.00 -5.22
CA ILE A 85 -17.94 0.08 -4.36
C ILE A 85 -16.79 0.81 -3.69
N PHE A 86 -16.68 0.64 -2.36
CA PHE A 86 -15.60 1.21 -1.55
C PHE A 86 -14.39 0.25 -1.49
N SER A 87 -13.76 0.03 -2.65
CA SER A 87 -12.60 -0.85 -2.85
C SER A 87 -11.87 -0.43 -4.14
N PRO A 88 -10.53 -0.61 -4.27
CA PRO A 88 -9.60 -1.25 -3.34
C PRO A 88 -8.93 -0.30 -2.32
N VAL A 89 -8.33 -0.89 -1.29
CA VAL A 89 -7.37 -0.22 -0.40
C VAL A 89 -5.97 -0.31 -1.00
N VAL A 90 -5.30 0.82 -1.20
CA VAL A 90 -3.96 0.88 -1.84
C VAL A 90 -2.85 1.48 -0.98
N GLY A 91 -3.15 1.85 0.28
CA GLY A 91 -2.11 2.26 1.23
C GLY A 91 -1.13 1.12 1.56
N LEU A 92 0.10 1.47 1.94
CA LEU A 92 1.19 0.49 2.13
C LEU A 92 1.26 -0.08 3.55
N ALA A 93 1.52 -1.39 3.71
CA ALA A 93 1.67 -2.08 4.99
C ALA A 93 2.97 -1.71 5.76
N THR A 94 3.16 -0.45 6.13
CA THR A 94 4.40 0.03 6.78
C THR A 94 4.50 -0.26 8.27
N ASN A 95 3.43 -0.75 8.92
CA ASN A 95 3.41 -1.01 10.35
C ASN A 95 2.35 -2.07 10.73
N PRO A 96 2.74 -3.33 11.02
CA PRO A 96 1.82 -4.43 11.27
C PRO A 96 1.14 -4.32 12.64
N LEU A 97 1.44 -3.33 13.48
CA LEU A 97 0.59 -3.05 14.66
C LEU A 97 -0.82 -2.56 14.25
N TRP A 98 -0.96 -1.99 13.04
CA TRP A 98 -2.22 -1.42 12.56
C TRP A 98 -3.27 -2.49 12.23
N GLY A 99 -4.50 -2.28 12.70
CA GLY A 99 -5.64 -3.18 12.54
C GLY A 99 -6.20 -3.37 11.13
N ARG A 100 -5.67 -2.67 10.11
CA ARG A 100 -6.13 -2.78 8.70
C ARG A 100 -5.04 -3.28 7.74
N THR A 101 -3.96 -3.86 8.26
CA THR A 101 -2.81 -4.35 7.48
C THR A 101 -3.24 -5.31 6.36
N TYR A 102 -4.18 -6.23 6.64
CA TYR A 102 -4.70 -7.19 5.64
C TYR A 102 -5.49 -6.59 4.49
N GLU A 103 -6.03 -5.39 4.66
CA GLU A 103 -6.78 -4.70 3.60
C GLU A 103 -5.84 -4.16 2.51
N THR A 104 -4.55 -3.98 2.82
CA THR A 104 -3.52 -3.55 1.85
C THR A 104 -3.01 -4.71 0.99
N PHE A 105 -2.34 -4.40 -0.11
CA PHE A 105 -1.58 -5.39 -0.90
C PHE A 105 -0.13 -5.57 -0.41
N GLY A 106 0.15 -5.28 0.86
CA GLY A 106 1.49 -5.38 1.45
C GLY A 106 2.30 -4.09 1.38
N GLU A 107 3.63 -4.20 1.48
CA GLU A 107 4.50 -3.03 1.71
C GLU A 107 5.19 -2.49 0.44
N SER A 108 5.22 -3.24 -0.67
CA SER A 108 5.87 -2.80 -1.91
C SER A 108 4.98 -1.86 -2.73
N VAL A 109 5.54 -0.71 -3.14
CA VAL A 109 4.90 0.27 -4.03
C VAL A 109 4.46 -0.38 -5.34
N ASN A 110 5.32 -1.20 -5.95
CA ASN A 110 5.06 -1.83 -7.24
C ASN A 110 3.94 -2.88 -7.16
N VAL A 111 3.94 -3.69 -6.08
CA VAL A 111 2.85 -4.66 -5.81
C VAL A 111 1.52 -3.93 -5.55
N ALA A 112 1.51 -2.92 -4.67
CA ALA A 112 0.29 -2.18 -4.35
C ALA A 112 -0.28 -1.41 -5.54
N ARG A 113 0.58 -0.83 -6.38
CA ARG A 113 0.19 -0.17 -7.63
C ARG A 113 -0.46 -1.16 -8.59
N GLU A 114 0.21 -2.26 -8.93
CA GLU A 114 -0.29 -3.18 -9.96
C GLU A 114 -1.52 -3.98 -9.49
N PHE A 115 -1.54 -4.47 -8.24
CA PHE A 115 -2.73 -5.12 -7.70
C PHE A 115 -3.91 -4.14 -7.52
N GLY A 116 -3.65 -2.90 -7.07
CA GLY A 116 -4.67 -1.86 -6.95
C GLY A 116 -5.29 -1.47 -8.29
N ARG A 117 -4.45 -1.30 -9.33
CA ARG A 117 -4.88 -1.03 -10.71
C ARG A 117 -5.75 -2.16 -11.26
N GLN A 118 -5.32 -3.42 -11.08
CA GLN A 118 -6.07 -4.60 -11.52
C GLN A 118 -7.40 -4.76 -10.77
N ALA A 119 -7.44 -4.51 -9.45
CA ALA A 119 -8.68 -4.54 -8.68
C ALA A 119 -9.69 -3.48 -9.14
N LEU A 120 -9.24 -2.25 -9.41
CA LEU A 120 -10.07 -1.20 -10.01
C LEU A 120 -10.61 -1.60 -11.39
N GLU A 121 -9.73 -2.08 -12.28
CA GLU A 121 -10.12 -2.54 -13.62
C GLU A 121 -11.10 -3.71 -13.57
N GLY A 122 -10.96 -4.60 -12.57
CA GLY A 122 -11.93 -5.64 -12.27
C GLY A 122 -13.29 -5.07 -11.90
N VAL A 123 -13.33 -4.12 -10.96
CA VAL A 123 -14.59 -3.47 -10.52
C VAL A 123 -15.29 -2.74 -11.67
N GLU A 124 -14.55 -1.91 -12.42
CA GLU A 124 -15.12 -1.08 -13.49
C GLU A 124 -15.28 -1.83 -14.83
N SER A 125 -14.91 -3.12 -14.90
CA SER A 125 -15.27 -4.01 -16.03
C SER A 125 -16.76 -4.31 -16.11
N VAL A 126 -17.52 -4.08 -15.03
CA VAL A 126 -18.99 -4.23 -15.01
C VAL A 126 -19.63 -2.88 -15.37
N PRO A 127 -20.41 -2.79 -16.47
CA PRO A 127 -20.97 -1.52 -16.93
C PRO A 127 -21.77 -0.76 -15.87
N GLY A 128 -21.37 0.49 -15.63
CA GLY A 128 -21.99 1.37 -14.64
C GLY A 128 -21.62 1.08 -13.18
N VAL A 129 -20.74 0.12 -12.87
CA VAL A 129 -20.21 -0.07 -11.50
C VAL A 129 -18.90 0.72 -11.34
N LYS A 130 -18.78 1.50 -10.27
CA LYS A 130 -17.64 2.40 -10.00
C LYS A 130 -16.86 2.02 -8.75
N GLY A 131 -15.54 1.96 -8.88
CA GLY A 131 -14.61 1.68 -7.79
C GLY A 131 -14.24 2.93 -7.00
N THR A 132 -13.62 2.72 -5.82
CA THR A 132 -13.16 3.81 -4.94
C THR A 132 -11.80 3.45 -4.36
N LEU A 133 -10.74 4.14 -4.80
CA LEU A 133 -9.44 4.03 -4.14
C LEU A 133 -9.52 4.60 -2.73
N LYS A 134 -9.03 3.83 -1.74
CA LYS A 134 -9.02 4.29 -0.35
C LYS A 134 -7.72 3.91 0.38
N HIS A 135 -7.29 4.65 1.40
CA HIS A 135 -7.89 5.85 1.97
C HIS A 135 -6.86 6.99 1.81
N PHE A 136 -7.23 8.01 1.03
CA PHE A 136 -6.33 9.07 0.57
C PHE A 136 -6.03 10.06 1.71
N VAL A 137 -4.79 10.17 2.19
CA VAL A 137 -3.57 9.42 1.85
C VAL A 137 -2.83 9.03 3.13
N GLY A 138 -1.91 8.07 3.08
CA GLY A 138 -1.02 7.72 4.20
C GLY A 138 -1.73 7.23 5.45
N TYR A 139 -2.93 6.67 5.32
CA TYR A 139 -3.68 6.10 6.43
C TYR A 139 -2.93 4.97 7.15
N SER A 140 -2.26 4.13 6.37
CA SER A 140 -1.44 3.00 6.83
C SER A 140 -0.09 3.42 7.41
N ASN A 141 0.38 4.62 7.06
CA ASN A 141 1.60 5.24 7.58
C ASN A 141 1.34 5.89 8.96
N ASN A 142 0.83 5.09 9.89
CA ASN A 142 0.50 5.51 11.25
C ASN A 142 1.40 4.84 12.30
N GLU A 143 1.32 5.31 13.55
CA GLU A 143 2.14 4.80 14.65
C GLU A 143 1.84 3.35 15.10
N GLY A 144 0.90 2.65 14.45
CA GLY A 144 0.42 1.31 14.82
C GLY A 144 -0.94 1.38 15.52
N ARG A 145 -1.69 2.44 15.21
CA ARG A 145 -2.99 2.78 15.79
C ARG A 145 -3.88 3.29 14.68
N ASP A 146 -5.04 2.66 14.55
CA ASP A 146 -6.02 3.05 13.57
C ASP A 146 -6.57 4.46 13.83
N ARG A 147 -6.61 5.25 12.76
CA ARG A 147 -6.92 6.69 12.79
C ARG A 147 -5.95 7.47 13.70
N GLY A 148 -4.74 6.94 13.86
CA GLY A 148 -3.67 7.51 14.67
C GLY A 148 -2.97 8.69 14.00
N TYR A 149 -1.96 9.20 14.71
CA TYR A 149 -1.06 10.21 14.16
C TYR A 149 -0.10 9.54 13.14
N GLY A 150 0.08 10.19 11.99
CA GLY A 150 1.07 9.84 10.97
C GLY A 150 2.30 10.76 11.03
N PRO A 151 3.41 10.41 10.36
CA PRO A 151 4.60 11.24 10.34
C PRO A 151 4.33 12.58 9.64
N ALA A 152 5.24 13.53 9.85
CA ALA A 152 5.15 14.90 9.33
C ALA A 152 4.90 15.01 7.81
N ASN A 153 5.24 13.98 7.03
CA ASN A 153 4.81 13.86 5.65
C ASN A 153 3.95 12.58 5.50
N ILE A 154 2.62 12.72 5.59
CA ILE A 154 1.65 11.64 5.35
C ILE A 154 1.83 11.09 3.92
N ALA A 155 1.86 12.00 2.96
CA ALA A 155 1.99 11.71 1.55
C ALA A 155 3.48 11.56 1.20
N THR A 156 4.10 10.53 1.78
CA THR A 156 5.47 10.14 1.45
C THR A 156 5.60 9.87 -0.05
N ASP A 157 6.83 10.00 -0.55
CA ASP A 157 7.28 9.50 -1.85
C ASP A 157 6.57 8.20 -2.29
N ARG A 158 6.62 7.16 -1.45
CA ARG A 158 6.02 5.85 -1.72
C ARG A 158 4.51 5.89 -1.89
N GLU A 159 3.80 6.53 -0.97
CA GLU A 159 2.34 6.66 -1.06
C GLU A 159 1.97 7.36 -2.37
N TRP A 160 2.55 8.53 -2.66
CA TRP A 160 2.28 9.26 -3.90
C TRP A 160 2.59 8.45 -5.17
N ARG A 161 3.64 7.61 -5.19
CA ARG A 161 3.90 6.72 -6.34
C ARG A 161 2.81 5.67 -6.54
N VAL A 162 2.22 5.13 -5.47
CA VAL A 162 1.07 4.21 -5.58
C VAL A 162 -0.17 4.94 -6.09
N TRP A 163 -0.49 6.11 -5.51
CA TRP A 163 -1.66 6.91 -5.92
C TRP A 163 -1.55 7.40 -7.36
N ASN A 164 -0.46 8.04 -7.76
CA ASN A 164 -0.26 8.50 -9.15
C ASN A 164 -0.30 7.34 -10.16
N GLY A 165 0.13 6.14 -9.77
CA GLY A 165 0.08 4.94 -10.62
C GLY A 165 -1.24 4.17 -10.61
N THR A 166 -2.30 4.71 -9.97
CA THR A 166 -3.64 4.08 -9.89
C THR A 166 -4.81 5.05 -10.10
N LEU A 167 -4.61 6.36 -9.89
CA LEU A 167 -5.65 7.40 -10.00
C LEU A 167 -6.25 7.51 -11.41
N ASP A 168 -5.51 7.16 -12.46
CA ASP A 168 -5.96 7.16 -13.86
C ASP A 168 -7.06 6.11 -14.13
N LYS A 169 -7.16 5.08 -13.28
CA LYS A 169 -8.19 4.02 -13.36
C LYS A 169 -9.35 4.20 -12.38
N ALA A 170 -9.29 5.21 -11.51
CA ALA A 170 -10.30 5.41 -10.48
C ALA A 170 -11.44 6.32 -10.98
N SER A 171 -12.70 5.97 -10.68
CA SER A 171 -13.80 6.94 -10.78
C SER A 171 -14.07 7.68 -9.46
N SER A 172 -13.60 7.14 -8.33
CA SER A 172 -13.78 7.72 -7.00
C SER A 172 -12.56 7.52 -6.09
N VAL A 173 -12.37 8.43 -5.14
CA VAL A 173 -11.35 8.40 -4.09
C VAL A 173 -12.00 8.72 -2.75
N MET A 174 -11.72 7.92 -1.72
CA MET A 174 -12.16 8.18 -0.34
C MET A 174 -11.01 8.79 0.46
N SER A 175 -11.27 9.86 1.21
CA SER A 175 -10.28 10.48 2.12
C SER A 175 -9.89 9.54 3.27
N SER A 176 -8.85 9.86 4.03
CA SER A 176 -8.46 9.12 5.23
C SER A 176 -8.83 9.84 6.54
N TYR A 177 -8.63 9.14 7.65
CA TYR A 177 -8.72 9.71 9.01
C TYR A 177 -7.41 10.33 9.52
N THR A 178 -6.26 10.09 8.89
CA THR A 178 -4.95 10.30 9.55
C THR A 178 -4.65 11.78 9.78
N THR A 179 -4.10 12.10 10.96
CA THR A 179 -3.59 13.44 11.28
C THR A 179 -2.06 13.46 11.20
N ALA A 180 -1.49 14.53 10.63
CA ALA A 180 -0.07 14.86 10.77
C ALA A 180 0.12 16.38 10.94
N ASN A 181 1.29 16.80 11.42
CA ASN A 181 1.61 18.15 11.93
C ASN A 181 0.42 18.93 12.54
N GLY A 182 -0.48 18.24 13.23
CA GLY A 182 -1.67 18.80 13.87
C GLY A 182 -2.88 19.13 12.98
N ARG A 183 -3.05 18.59 11.76
CA ARG A 183 -4.34 18.63 11.01
C ARG A 183 -4.72 17.23 10.46
N SER A 184 -6.00 16.87 10.50
CA SER A 184 -6.58 15.62 9.95
C SER A 184 -6.62 15.64 8.42
N SER A 185 -6.44 14.53 7.70
CA SER A 185 -6.24 14.47 6.24
C SER A 185 -7.25 15.25 5.38
N VAL A 186 -8.46 15.51 5.88
CA VAL A 186 -9.49 16.29 5.19
C VAL A 186 -9.40 17.81 5.45
N ASN A 187 -8.85 18.20 6.61
CA ASN A 187 -8.50 19.58 6.99
C ASN A 187 -7.01 19.90 6.71
N TRP A 188 -6.21 18.86 6.53
CA TRP A 188 -4.78 18.85 6.25
C TRP A 188 -4.63 19.11 4.78
N ASP A 189 -4.01 20.25 4.52
CA ASP A 189 -3.31 20.47 3.29
C ASP A 189 -4.23 20.59 2.07
N GLU A 190 -4.88 21.75 2.03
CA GLU A 190 -5.37 22.37 0.81
C GLU A 190 -4.36 22.20 -0.37
N PRO A 191 -3.01 22.23 -0.19
CA PRO A 191 -2.04 21.70 -1.17
C PRO A 191 -2.19 20.21 -1.54
N THR A 192 -2.15 19.22 -0.64
CA THR A 192 -2.33 17.78 -0.94
C THR A 192 -3.66 17.50 -1.63
N MET A 193 -4.78 18.07 -1.14
CA MET A 193 -6.07 17.91 -1.79
C MET A 193 -6.12 18.60 -3.17
N ARG A 194 -5.46 19.75 -3.35
CA ARG A 194 -5.27 20.34 -4.68
C ARG A 194 -4.33 19.52 -5.56
N SER A 195 -3.35 18.82 -4.99
CA SER A 195 -2.43 17.92 -5.71
C SER A 195 -3.20 16.72 -6.24
N LEU A 196 -4.06 16.10 -5.41
CA LEU A 196 -5.04 15.11 -5.88
C LEU A 196 -5.89 15.70 -7.01
N ARG A 197 -6.47 16.90 -6.82
CA ARG A 197 -7.30 17.55 -7.87
C ARG A 197 -6.57 17.97 -9.15
N ARG A 198 -5.23 17.98 -9.17
CA ARG A 198 -4.46 18.12 -10.42
C ARG A 198 -4.37 16.79 -11.17
N SER A 199 -4.27 15.67 -10.45
CA SER A 199 -4.15 14.33 -11.04
C SER A 199 -5.49 13.57 -11.15
N PHE A 200 -6.59 14.12 -10.63
CA PHE A 200 -7.85 13.38 -10.48
C PHE A 200 -9.11 14.28 -10.51
N ASP A 201 -9.91 14.12 -11.57
CA ASP A 201 -11.18 14.86 -11.76
C ASP A 201 -12.43 14.12 -11.23
N GLY A 202 -12.31 12.84 -10.87
CA GLY A 202 -13.42 12.01 -10.37
C GLY A 202 -13.98 12.44 -9.01
N ILE A 203 -14.84 11.62 -8.41
CA ILE A 203 -15.48 11.96 -7.13
C ILE A 203 -14.52 11.77 -5.96
N VAL A 204 -14.44 12.78 -5.10
CA VAL A 204 -13.83 12.60 -3.77
C VAL A 204 -14.93 12.54 -2.71
N VAL A 205 -14.92 11.48 -1.90
CA VAL A 205 -15.84 11.25 -0.78
C VAL A 205 -15.09 11.29 0.56
N THR A 206 -15.72 11.80 1.62
CA THR A 206 -15.15 11.63 2.97
C THR A 206 -15.24 10.19 3.44
N ASP A 207 -14.32 9.78 4.31
CA ASP A 207 -14.55 8.60 5.15
C ASP A 207 -15.68 8.83 6.18
N PHE A 208 -16.06 7.77 6.91
CA PHE A 208 -17.22 7.73 7.80
C PHE A 208 -17.20 8.82 8.88
N ASP A 209 -18.19 9.71 8.82
CA ASP A 209 -18.48 10.78 9.77
C ASP A 209 -17.38 11.84 9.93
N GLU A 210 -16.46 11.95 8.97
CA GLU A 210 -15.29 12.84 9.08
C GLU A 210 -15.62 14.32 9.31
N VAL A 211 -16.75 14.78 8.76
CA VAL A 211 -17.27 16.13 9.00
C VAL A 211 -17.47 16.39 10.49
N PHE A 212 -17.91 15.40 11.27
CA PHE A 212 -18.19 15.56 12.70
C PHE A 212 -17.02 15.07 13.57
N ASN A 213 -16.24 14.09 13.12
CA ASN A 213 -14.96 13.72 13.73
C ASN A 213 -14.01 14.92 13.79
N SER A 214 -14.05 15.82 12.81
CA SER A 214 -13.34 17.12 12.84
C SER A 214 -13.58 17.93 14.12
N VAL A 215 -14.72 17.75 14.80
CA VAL A 215 -15.01 18.30 16.14
C VAL A 215 -14.70 17.27 17.24
N GLY A 216 -15.33 16.09 17.18
CA GLY A 216 -15.38 15.15 18.30
C GLY A 216 -14.14 14.26 18.49
N PHE A 217 -13.31 14.13 17.46
CA PHE A 217 -12.15 13.23 17.44
C PHE A 217 -10.85 13.95 17.10
N HIS A 218 -10.81 14.69 15.98
CA HIS A 218 -9.62 15.42 15.50
C HIS A 218 -9.42 16.79 16.17
N MET A 219 -10.50 17.38 16.72
CA MET A 219 -10.49 18.67 17.45
C MET A 219 -10.02 19.88 16.61
N HIS A 220 -10.28 19.90 15.31
CA HIS A 220 -9.95 21.01 14.40
C HIS A 220 -11.04 22.08 14.28
N ALA A 221 -12.31 21.70 14.42
CA ALA A 221 -13.43 22.63 14.41
C ALA A 221 -14.00 22.83 15.83
N ARG A 222 -14.34 24.07 16.19
CA ARG A 222 -14.87 24.44 17.52
C ARG A 222 -16.36 24.12 17.67
N SER A 223 -17.04 23.86 16.55
CA SER A 223 -18.45 23.49 16.49
C SER A 223 -18.74 22.68 15.23
N VAL A 224 -19.83 21.91 15.26
CA VAL A 224 -20.28 21.14 14.08
C VAL A 224 -20.59 22.07 12.91
N TYR A 225 -21.19 23.24 13.18
CA TYR A 225 -21.48 24.25 12.15
C TYR A 225 -20.23 24.76 11.44
N GLU A 226 -19.16 25.09 12.19
CA GLU A 226 -17.87 25.49 11.62
C GLU A 226 -17.27 24.39 10.74
N SER A 227 -17.40 23.13 11.17
CA SER A 227 -16.92 21.99 10.37
C SER A 227 -17.71 21.83 9.07
N VAL A 228 -19.05 21.93 9.11
CA VAL A 228 -19.89 21.89 7.91
C VAL A 228 -19.51 23.00 6.92
N VAL A 229 -19.33 24.24 7.41
CA VAL A 229 -18.85 25.37 6.60
C VAL A 229 -17.48 25.09 5.97
N HIS A 230 -16.56 24.47 6.70
CA HIS A 230 -15.23 24.13 6.19
C HIS A 230 -15.29 23.05 5.10
N PHE A 231 -15.95 21.92 5.39
CA PHE A 231 -16.05 20.78 4.46
C PHE A 231 -16.78 21.16 3.17
N LEU A 232 -17.86 21.96 3.24
CA LEU A 232 -18.57 22.44 2.04
C LEU A 232 -17.73 23.37 1.14
N ASN A 233 -16.72 24.04 1.69
CA ASN A 233 -15.74 24.83 0.93
C ASN A 233 -14.47 24.05 0.52
N SER A 234 -14.27 22.82 1.01
CA SER A 234 -13.13 21.96 0.66
C SER A 234 -13.19 21.45 -0.79
N GLU A 235 -12.18 20.69 -1.23
CA GLU A 235 -12.22 19.99 -2.53
C GLU A 235 -12.88 18.59 -2.48
N VAL A 236 -13.57 18.23 -1.40
CA VAL A 236 -14.36 16.98 -1.30
C VAL A 236 -15.78 17.18 -1.87
N ASP A 237 -16.31 16.23 -2.65
CA ASP A 237 -17.62 16.36 -3.31
C ASP A 237 -18.77 15.76 -2.50
N ILE A 238 -18.54 14.59 -1.88
CA ILE A 238 -19.57 13.84 -1.14
C ILE A 238 -19.14 13.70 0.33
N PHE A 239 -20.09 13.95 1.23
CA PHE A 239 -19.87 13.94 2.68
C PHE A 239 -20.61 12.75 3.30
N MET A 240 -19.88 11.76 3.80
CA MET A 240 -20.44 10.60 4.48
C MET A 240 -20.78 10.96 5.92
N VAL A 241 -21.99 11.48 6.14
CA VAL A 241 -22.50 11.90 7.47
C VAL A 241 -23.66 10.99 7.90
N PRO A 242 -23.38 9.82 8.50
CA PRO A 242 -24.40 8.85 8.92
C PRO A 242 -25.07 9.22 10.26
N SER A 243 -24.43 10.05 11.09
CA SER A 243 -24.83 10.32 12.48
C SER A 243 -25.97 11.34 12.60
N ASP A 244 -25.90 12.47 11.89
CA ASP A 244 -26.98 13.46 11.73
C ASP A 244 -26.98 14.08 10.31
N PRO A 245 -27.50 13.34 9.30
CA PRO A 245 -27.59 13.85 7.94
C PRO A 245 -28.58 15.01 7.77
N LEU A 246 -29.60 15.12 8.62
CA LEU A 246 -30.59 16.21 8.53
C LEU A 246 -30.01 17.52 9.08
N GLY A 247 -29.33 17.47 10.22
CA GLY A 247 -28.60 18.61 10.76
C GLY A 247 -27.49 19.08 9.82
N PHE A 248 -26.77 18.17 9.15
CA PHE A 248 -25.81 18.53 8.11
C PHE A 248 -26.46 19.36 6.98
N ILE A 249 -27.63 18.94 6.49
CA ILE A 249 -28.36 19.66 5.43
C ILE A 249 -28.85 21.03 5.91
N GLU A 250 -29.42 21.12 7.12
CA GLU A 250 -29.89 22.39 7.69
C GLU A 250 -28.74 23.38 7.91
N MET A 251 -27.63 22.91 8.48
CA MET A 251 -26.40 23.70 8.65
C MET A 251 -25.81 24.13 7.31
N GLY A 252 -25.81 23.26 6.30
CA GLY A 252 -25.33 23.59 4.95
C GLY A 252 -26.18 24.65 4.26
N ALA A 253 -27.52 24.54 4.33
CA ALA A 253 -28.44 25.55 3.80
C ALA A 253 -28.21 26.91 4.47
N ARG A 254 -28.15 26.93 5.81
CA ARG A 254 -27.87 28.15 6.59
C ARG A 254 -26.52 28.76 6.23
N ALA A 255 -25.47 27.96 6.01
CA ALA A 255 -24.15 28.45 5.60
C ALA A 255 -24.16 29.16 4.24
N VAL A 256 -25.05 28.77 3.32
CA VAL A 256 -25.27 29.47 2.04
C VAL A 256 -26.05 30.77 2.24
N GLU A 257 -27.09 30.75 3.08
CA GLU A 257 -27.89 31.94 3.41
C GLU A 257 -27.04 33.03 4.11
N GLU A 258 -26.12 32.62 4.98
CA GLU A 258 -25.15 33.51 5.65
C GLU A 258 -23.96 33.92 4.74
N GLY A 259 -23.86 33.37 3.52
CA GLY A 259 -22.79 33.66 2.58
C GLY A 259 -21.41 33.07 2.93
N LEU A 260 -21.37 32.14 3.90
CA LEU A 260 -20.16 31.42 4.32
C LEU A 260 -19.77 30.30 3.34
N VAL A 261 -20.74 29.80 2.57
CA VAL A 261 -20.54 28.89 1.44
C VAL A 261 -21.14 29.55 0.20
N LYS A 262 -20.34 29.72 -0.85
CA LYS A 262 -20.84 30.27 -2.12
C LYS A 262 -21.76 29.27 -2.81
N ARG A 263 -22.85 29.76 -3.41
CA ARG A 263 -23.80 28.91 -4.16
C ARG A 263 -23.09 28.19 -5.32
N GLU A 264 -22.21 28.90 -6.01
CA GLU A 264 -21.42 28.40 -7.14
C GLU A 264 -20.50 27.23 -6.73
N THR A 265 -20.00 27.23 -5.49
CA THR A 265 -19.22 26.11 -4.93
C THR A 265 -20.07 24.85 -4.80
N LEU A 266 -21.32 24.97 -4.35
CA LEU A 266 -22.24 23.83 -4.26
C LEU A 266 -22.72 23.38 -5.64
N GLU A 267 -23.05 24.31 -6.54
CA GLU A 267 -23.48 23.98 -7.90
C GLU A 267 -22.40 23.17 -8.65
N ARG A 268 -21.12 23.55 -8.54
CA ARG A 268 -19.98 22.77 -9.07
C ARG A 268 -19.94 21.34 -8.50
N LYS A 269 -20.12 21.18 -7.18
CA LYS A 269 -20.10 19.85 -6.53
C LYS A 269 -21.30 19.00 -6.96
N VAL A 270 -22.49 19.59 -7.00
CA VAL A 270 -23.72 18.92 -7.45
C VAL A 270 -23.59 18.49 -8.92
N GLU A 271 -23.00 19.30 -9.80
CA GLU A 271 -22.73 18.91 -11.18
C GLU A 271 -21.80 17.69 -11.28
N LYS A 272 -20.70 17.66 -10.51
CA LYS A 272 -19.80 16.49 -10.43
C LYS A 272 -20.52 15.24 -9.94
N VAL A 273 -21.24 15.35 -8.82
CA VAL A 273 -22.00 14.23 -8.23
C VAL A 273 -23.11 13.75 -9.19
N TRP A 274 -23.71 14.66 -9.97
CA TRP A 274 -24.69 14.31 -11.00
C TRP A 274 -24.05 13.53 -12.16
N LYS A 275 -22.91 13.99 -12.70
CA LYS A 275 -22.17 13.26 -13.75
C LYS A 275 -21.74 11.87 -13.29
N PHE A 276 -21.27 11.74 -12.05
CA PHE A 276 -20.93 10.43 -11.46
C PHE A 276 -22.15 9.50 -11.36
N LYS A 277 -23.30 10.05 -10.96
CA LYS A 277 -24.58 9.34 -10.92
C LYS A 277 -25.05 8.90 -12.31
N GLU A 278 -24.90 9.75 -13.33
CA GLU A 278 -25.18 9.40 -14.73
C GLU A 278 -24.23 8.31 -15.24
N ALA A 279 -22.94 8.37 -14.89
CA ALA A 279 -21.97 7.33 -15.23
C ALA A 279 -22.25 5.95 -14.58
N MET A 280 -23.06 5.88 -13.52
CA MET A 280 -23.51 4.63 -12.91
C MET A 280 -24.87 4.15 -13.43
N TYR A 281 -25.86 5.05 -13.49
CA TYR A 281 -27.27 4.70 -13.69
C TYR A 281 -27.85 5.15 -15.04
N GLY A 282 -27.09 5.90 -15.84
CA GLY A 282 -27.44 6.30 -17.22
C GLY A 282 -26.90 5.35 -18.30
N VAL A 283 -26.11 4.33 -17.91
CA VAL A 283 -25.62 3.28 -18.80
C VAL A 283 -26.74 2.28 -19.06
N GLU A 284 -27.10 2.04 -20.32
CA GLU A 284 -28.05 0.98 -20.65
C GLU A 284 -27.42 -0.40 -20.40
N GLU A 285 -27.99 -1.21 -19.51
CA GLU A 285 -27.50 -2.56 -19.16
C GLU A 285 -27.49 -3.58 -20.33
N LYS A 286 -27.87 -3.15 -21.54
CA LYS A 286 -27.86 -3.95 -22.77
C LYS A 286 -26.60 -3.76 -23.62
N GLU A 287 -25.57 -3.10 -23.11
CA GLU A 287 -24.25 -3.18 -23.73
C GLU A 287 -23.75 -4.64 -23.72
N LYS A 288 -23.44 -5.15 -24.92
CA LYS A 288 -23.37 -6.59 -25.25
C LYS A 288 -22.21 -7.37 -24.59
N ASN A 289 -21.47 -6.75 -23.68
CA ASN A 289 -20.19 -7.23 -23.15
C ASN A 289 -20.13 -7.24 -21.61
N ALA A 290 -21.25 -7.01 -20.90
CA ALA A 290 -21.28 -7.14 -19.45
C ALA A 290 -20.82 -8.57 -19.03
N PRO A 291 -19.93 -8.71 -18.03
CA PRO A 291 -19.53 -10.03 -17.56
C PRO A 291 -20.72 -10.82 -17.03
N GLU A 292 -20.97 -12.01 -17.57
CA GLU A 292 -22.00 -12.92 -17.07
C GLU A 292 -21.65 -13.39 -15.66
N ASN A 293 -22.63 -13.40 -14.76
CA ASN A 293 -22.53 -14.03 -13.46
C ASN A 293 -22.50 -15.55 -13.63
N ASP A 294 -21.31 -16.12 -13.54
CA ASP A 294 -21.05 -17.56 -13.49
C ASP A 294 -20.49 -17.90 -12.11
N PRO A 295 -21.35 -18.28 -11.14
CA PRO A 295 -20.91 -18.61 -9.79
C PRO A 295 -19.92 -19.77 -9.75
N ALA A 296 -20.00 -20.74 -10.66
CA ALA A 296 -19.08 -21.88 -10.66
C ALA A 296 -17.65 -21.43 -11.02
N LYS A 297 -17.54 -20.59 -12.05
CA LYS A 297 -16.27 -19.98 -12.47
C LYS A 297 -15.71 -19.00 -11.43
N ASP A 298 -16.57 -18.19 -10.79
CA ASP A 298 -16.14 -17.30 -9.72
C ASP A 298 -15.59 -18.10 -8.52
N ILE A 299 -16.25 -19.21 -8.14
CA ILE A 299 -15.77 -20.12 -7.08
C ILE A 299 -14.44 -20.75 -7.47
N GLU A 300 -14.27 -21.23 -8.70
CA GLU A 300 -13.00 -21.78 -9.21
C GLU A 300 -11.87 -20.75 -9.15
N MET A 301 -12.14 -19.51 -9.59
CA MET A 301 -11.18 -18.40 -9.52
C MET A 301 -10.81 -18.03 -8.08
N ALA A 302 -11.77 -18.01 -7.15
CA ALA A 302 -11.50 -17.75 -5.73
C ALA A 302 -10.68 -18.88 -5.09
N LYS A 303 -10.99 -20.15 -5.39
CA LYS A 303 -10.20 -21.33 -4.96
C LYS A 303 -8.78 -21.27 -5.48
N ARG A 304 -8.59 -20.98 -6.78
CA ARG A 304 -7.28 -20.79 -7.39
C ARG A 304 -6.51 -19.66 -6.73
N ALA A 305 -7.13 -18.50 -6.55
CA ALA A 305 -6.49 -17.35 -5.89
C ALA A 305 -6.06 -17.67 -4.45
N ALA A 306 -6.86 -18.42 -3.69
CA ALA A 306 -6.48 -18.88 -2.35
C ALA A 306 -5.29 -19.86 -2.38
N ALA A 307 -5.36 -20.92 -3.20
CA ALA A 307 -4.28 -21.89 -3.33
C ALA A 307 -2.96 -21.25 -3.82
N GLU A 308 -3.04 -20.29 -4.74
CA GLU A 308 -1.90 -19.53 -5.22
C GLU A 308 -1.31 -18.56 -4.18
N SER A 309 -2.00 -18.29 -3.06
CA SER A 309 -1.62 -17.32 -2.02
C SER A 309 -1.01 -17.96 -0.75
N VAL A 310 -0.99 -19.30 -0.64
CA VAL A 310 -0.48 -20.00 0.55
C VAL A 310 1.06 -20.08 0.51
N VAL A 311 1.73 -19.38 1.43
CA VAL A 311 3.20 -19.26 1.50
C VAL A 311 3.78 -20.36 2.39
N LEU A 312 4.67 -21.18 1.84
CA LEU A 312 5.49 -22.11 2.62
C LEU A 312 6.73 -21.38 3.15
N LEU A 313 6.86 -21.25 4.48
CA LEU A 313 7.93 -20.46 5.12
C LEU A 313 9.07 -21.33 5.68
N LYS A 314 8.76 -22.57 6.08
CA LYS A 314 9.72 -23.53 6.61
C LYS A 314 9.34 -24.95 6.20
N ASN A 315 10.32 -25.78 5.86
CA ASN A 315 10.09 -27.19 5.47
C ASN A 315 11.33 -28.08 5.76
N ASP A 316 11.67 -28.25 7.03
CA ASP A 316 12.84 -29.04 7.45
C ASP A 316 12.66 -30.51 7.05
N ASN A 317 13.73 -31.10 6.51
CA ASN A 317 13.79 -32.51 6.12
C ASN A 317 12.67 -32.96 5.15
N ALA A 318 12.14 -32.04 4.32
CA ALA A 318 11.00 -32.28 3.42
C ALA A 318 9.77 -32.86 4.15
N THR A 319 9.42 -32.28 5.30
CA THR A 319 8.24 -32.67 6.10
C THR A 319 6.93 -32.46 5.34
N LEU A 320 6.88 -31.46 4.44
CA LEU A 320 5.83 -31.24 3.47
C LEU A 320 6.34 -31.49 2.04
N PRO A 321 5.50 -32.01 1.13
CA PRO A 321 4.11 -32.42 1.35
C PRO A 321 3.99 -33.74 2.12
N MET A 322 2.97 -33.87 2.96
CA MET A 322 2.77 -35.08 3.76
C MET A 322 2.39 -36.31 2.89
N PRO A 323 2.94 -37.50 3.18
CA PRO A 323 2.50 -38.76 2.57
C PRO A 323 1.00 -39.01 2.78
N LYS A 324 0.33 -39.63 1.81
CA LYS A 324 -1.14 -39.78 1.79
C LYS A 324 -1.76 -40.56 2.94
N GLU A 325 -0.97 -41.37 3.64
CA GLU A 325 -1.42 -42.29 4.68
C GLU A 325 -0.86 -41.87 6.07
N THR A 326 -0.49 -40.60 6.24
CA THR A 326 0.00 -40.05 7.52
C THR A 326 -1.16 -39.89 8.51
N GLY A 327 -1.01 -40.41 9.73
CA GLY A 327 -1.92 -40.10 10.84
C GLY A 327 -1.64 -38.70 11.39
N ILE A 328 -2.63 -37.81 11.35
CA ILE A 328 -2.48 -36.42 11.77
C ILE A 328 -3.35 -36.08 12.99
N PHE A 329 -2.78 -35.32 13.91
CA PHE A 329 -3.53 -34.65 14.98
C PHE A 329 -3.69 -33.17 14.63
N LEU A 330 -4.93 -32.75 14.38
CA LEU A 330 -5.29 -31.37 14.07
C LEU A 330 -5.69 -30.65 15.36
N THR A 331 -5.04 -29.52 15.62
CA THR A 331 -5.15 -28.82 16.90
C THR A 331 -4.84 -27.32 16.77
N GLY A 332 -4.86 -26.61 17.90
CA GLY A 332 -4.70 -25.16 17.96
C GLY A 332 -6.00 -24.38 17.75
N PRO A 333 -6.05 -23.10 18.17
CA PRO A 333 -7.31 -22.38 18.28
C PRO A 333 -8.05 -22.16 16.95
N LEU A 334 -7.36 -22.06 15.81
CA LEU A 334 -7.97 -21.69 14.52
C LEU A 334 -8.40 -22.91 13.66
N ALA A 335 -8.30 -24.13 14.19
CA ALA A 335 -8.54 -25.36 13.41
C ALA A 335 -9.98 -25.45 12.81
N ASP A 336 -11.04 -25.36 13.64
CA ASP A 336 -12.45 -25.35 13.17
C ASP A 336 -12.98 -23.92 12.94
N SER A 337 -12.20 -22.99 12.38
CA SER A 337 -12.64 -21.59 12.24
C SER A 337 -12.64 -21.07 10.80
N LEU A 338 -13.79 -21.23 10.12
CA LEU A 338 -14.06 -20.52 8.86
C LEU A 338 -14.05 -19.00 9.08
N ALA A 339 -14.45 -18.56 10.28
CA ALA A 339 -14.47 -17.15 10.65
C ALA A 339 -13.07 -16.54 10.61
N SER A 340 -12.09 -17.17 11.24
CA SER A 340 -10.70 -16.67 11.28
C SER A 340 -10.02 -16.75 9.91
N LEU A 341 -10.39 -17.71 9.03
CA LEU A 341 -9.92 -17.75 7.64
C LEU A 341 -10.42 -16.56 6.81
N CYS A 342 -11.63 -16.07 7.09
CA CYS A 342 -12.22 -14.94 6.38
C CYS A 342 -11.79 -13.59 6.97
N GLY A 343 -11.78 -13.43 8.29
CA GLY A 343 -11.39 -12.18 8.95
C GLY A 343 -12.47 -11.10 8.96
N GLY A 344 -12.04 -9.84 9.16
CA GLY A 344 -12.92 -8.67 9.20
C GLY A 344 -13.50 -8.32 7.84
N TRP A 345 -14.46 -7.41 7.79
CA TRP A 345 -15.20 -7.08 6.56
C TRP A 345 -15.83 -8.29 5.84
N THR A 346 -16.09 -9.40 6.54
CA THR A 346 -16.84 -10.57 6.03
C THR A 346 -18.14 -10.73 6.81
N PHE A 347 -19.31 -10.73 6.13
CA PHE A 347 -20.66 -10.90 6.71
C PHE A 347 -21.10 -9.81 7.69
N HIS A 348 -20.25 -9.47 8.65
CA HIS A 348 -20.32 -8.36 9.58
C HIS A 348 -19.02 -7.53 9.49
N TRP A 349 -19.07 -6.27 9.94
CA TRP A 349 -17.92 -5.36 9.89
C TRP A 349 -16.67 -5.91 10.58
N GLN A 350 -16.82 -6.45 11.80
CA GLN A 350 -15.71 -7.06 12.54
C GLN A 350 -15.36 -8.49 12.08
N GLY A 351 -16.03 -9.00 11.05
CA GLY A 351 -16.05 -10.41 10.71
C GLY A 351 -17.13 -11.18 11.47
N PRO A 352 -17.35 -12.46 11.11
CA PRO A 352 -18.32 -13.33 11.76
C PRO A 352 -17.77 -13.92 13.06
N ASN A 353 -18.65 -14.31 13.96
CA ASN A 353 -18.31 -15.14 15.13
C ASN A 353 -18.38 -16.63 14.78
N ARG A 354 -17.79 -17.48 15.62
CA ARG A 354 -17.87 -18.95 15.49
C ARG A 354 -19.31 -19.47 15.57
N ASP A 355 -20.14 -18.80 16.36
CA ASP A 355 -21.53 -19.20 16.67
C ASP A 355 -22.58 -18.60 15.70
N ASP A 356 -22.18 -17.88 14.66
CA ASP A 356 -23.12 -17.22 13.75
C ASP A 356 -23.85 -18.26 12.86
N GLU A 357 -25.05 -18.69 13.26
CA GLU A 357 -25.86 -19.78 12.64
C GLU A 357 -26.15 -19.62 11.13
N GLY A 358 -25.89 -18.44 10.54
CA GLY A 358 -25.98 -18.21 9.09
C GLY A 358 -24.64 -18.23 8.35
N PHE A 359 -23.51 -18.03 9.03
CA PHE A 359 -22.23 -17.78 8.34
C PHE A 359 -21.72 -19.01 7.57
N LYS A 360 -21.76 -20.20 8.20
CA LYS A 360 -21.38 -21.49 7.56
C LYS A 360 -22.26 -21.84 6.34
N THR A 361 -23.49 -21.30 6.24
CA THR A 361 -24.42 -21.59 5.11
C THR A 361 -24.48 -20.50 4.04
N LEU A 362 -23.93 -19.31 4.32
CA LEU A 362 -23.99 -18.15 3.42
C LEU A 362 -22.71 -17.91 2.60
N CYS A 363 -21.57 -18.53 2.95
CA CYS A 363 -20.39 -18.54 2.08
C CYS A 363 -20.47 -19.71 1.10
N SER A 364 -20.79 -19.43 -0.16
CA SER A 364 -20.99 -20.46 -1.22
C SER A 364 -19.73 -21.28 -1.56
N ASN A 365 -18.55 -20.82 -1.13
CA ASN A 365 -17.24 -21.44 -1.30
C ASN A 365 -16.50 -21.69 0.02
N GLY A 366 -17.19 -21.73 1.17
CA GLY A 366 -16.57 -21.84 2.49
C GLY A 366 -16.13 -23.25 2.88
N THR A 367 -14.83 -23.44 3.10
CA THR A 367 -14.26 -24.60 3.79
C THR A 367 -13.24 -24.18 4.86
N ASN A 368 -13.40 -24.71 6.07
CA ASN A 368 -12.35 -24.78 7.10
C ASN A 368 -11.76 -26.20 7.15
N PHE A 369 -10.72 -26.43 7.95
CA PHE A 369 -10.06 -27.74 8.00
C PHE A 369 -11.04 -28.90 8.26
N CYS A 370 -11.98 -28.73 9.19
CA CYS A 370 -12.92 -29.78 9.56
C CYS A 370 -13.87 -30.14 8.40
N SER A 371 -14.43 -29.14 7.71
CA SER A 371 -15.19 -29.38 6.48
C SER A 371 -14.34 -30.03 5.36
N THR A 372 -13.04 -29.74 5.25
CA THR A 372 -12.17 -30.45 4.29
C THR A 372 -11.96 -31.93 4.63
N ILE A 373 -12.15 -32.33 5.89
CA ILE A 373 -12.17 -33.74 6.30
C ILE A 373 -13.50 -34.36 5.85
N GLU A 374 -14.63 -33.70 6.14
CA GLU A 374 -15.98 -34.17 5.76
C GLU A 374 -16.15 -34.34 4.24
N ASP A 375 -15.72 -33.35 3.45
CA ASP A 375 -15.74 -33.37 1.98
C ASP A 375 -14.75 -34.39 1.37
N GLY A 376 -13.89 -34.99 2.20
CA GLY A 376 -12.94 -36.01 1.76
C GLY A 376 -11.70 -35.48 1.06
N LEU A 377 -11.39 -34.19 1.19
CA LEU A 377 -10.09 -33.67 0.75
C LEU A 377 -8.96 -34.33 1.56
N MET A 378 -9.21 -34.67 2.83
CA MET A 378 -8.30 -35.41 3.72
C MET A 378 -8.61 -36.91 3.91
N GLN A 379 -9.51 -37.52 3.12
CA GLN A 379 -10.07 -38.89 3.32
C GLN A 379 -9.08 -40.08 3.29
N LYS A 380 -7.76 -39.84 3.30
CA LYS A 380 -6.70 -40.87 3.36
C LYS A 380 -5.76 -40.72 4.57
N PHE A 381 -5.84 -39.60 5.27
CA PHE A 381 -5.11 -39.34 6.50
C PHE A 381 -5.97 -39.81 7.68
N ASP A 382 -5.35 -40.45 8.67
CA ASP A 382 -6.04 -40.75 9.94
C ASP A 382 -6.09 -39.46 10.77
N VAL A 383 -7.12 -38.64 10.58
CA VAL A 383 -7.25 -37.32 11.23
C VAL A 383 -7.96 -37.42 12.58
N VAL A 384 -7.36 -36.82 13.62
CA VAL A 384 -8.03 -36.59 14.91
C VAL A 384 -8.04 -35.09 15.23
N GLU A 385 -9.23 -34.55 15.46
CA GLU A 385 -9.49 -33.14 15.77
C GLU A 385 -9.59 -32.91 17.29
N THR A 386 -9.08 -31.78 17.79
CA THR A 386 -9.27 -31.34 19.19
C THR A 386 -9.54 -29.85 19.33
N GLU A 387 -10.57 -29.50 20.10
CA GLU A 387 -10.80 -28.13 20.58
C GLU A 387 -9.64 -27.65 21.49
N PHE A 388 -9.49 -26.33 21.65
CA PHE A 388 -8.50 -25.72 22.53
C PHE A 388 -8.82 -25.97 24.02
N SER A 389 -8.39 -27.12 24.53
CA SER A 389 -8.53 -27.58 25.91
C SER A 389 -7.20 -27.58 26.66
N SER A 390 -7.23 -27.78 27.99
CA SER A 390 -6.01 -28.00 28.80
C SER A 390 -5.29 -29.30 28.47
N ASP A 391 -5.95 -30.21 27.75
CA ASP A 391 -5.58 -31.62 27.67
C ASP A 391 -5.06 -32.01 26.27
N GLN A 392 -5.04 -31.09 25.30
CA GLN A 392 -4.58 -31.32 23.91
C GLN A 392 -3.21 -32.02 23.80
N VAL A 393 -2.28 -31.71 24.71
CA VAL A 393 -0.95 -32.36 24.75
C VAL A 393 -1.06 -33.81 25.23
N ALA A 394 -1.94 -34.10 26.19
CA ALA A 394 -2.20 -35.46 26.67
C ALA A 394 -2.94 -36.30 25.61
N ASP A 395 -3.89 -35.70 24.89
CA ASP A 395 -4.57 -36.32 23.75
C ASP A 395 -3.59 -36.68 22.64
N ALA A 396 -2.75 -35.73 22.21
CA ALA A 396 -1.70 -35.96 21.22
C ALA A 396 -0.74 -37.09 21.65
N VAL A 397 -0.33 -37.13 22.92
CA VAL A 397 0.53 -38.19 23.48
C VAL A 397 -0.19 -39.54 23.53
N SER A 398 -1.48 -39.57 23.86
CA SER A 398 -2.27 -40.81 23.90
C SER A 398 -2.54 -41.39 22.52
N LEU A 399 -2.63 -40.54 21.50
CA LEU A 399 -2.86 -40.93 20.10
C LEU A 399 -1.56 -41.29 19.39
N ASN A 400 -0.44 -40.62 19.74
CA ASN A 400 0.87 -40.77 19.13
C ASN A 400 0.80 -40.71 17.59
N PRO A 401 0.39 -39.55 17.01
CA PRO A 401 0.26 -39.39 15.56
C PRO A 401 1.63 -39.33 14.87
N ASP A 402 1.64 -39.55 13.55
CA ASP A 402 2.84 -39.37 12.71
C ASP A 402 3.20 -37.88 12.59
N ALA A 403 2.18 -37.01 12.49
CA ALA A 403 2.33 -35.57 12.43
C ALA A 403 1.24 -34.81 13.20
N ILE A 404 1.54 -33.55 13.55
CA ILE A 404 0.65 -32.64 14.27
C ILE A 404 0.54 -31.36 13.46
N VAL A 405 -0.68 -30.93 13.15
CA VAL A 405 -0.97 -29.66 12.48
C VAL A 405 -1.57 -28.70 13.51
N VAL A 406 -0.88 -27.59 13.77
CA VAL A 406 -1.30 -26.57 14.75
C VAL A 406 -1.72 -25.29 14.04
N ALA A 407 -3.02 -25.00 14.03
CA ALA A 407 -3.58 -23.78 13.46
C ALA A 407 -3.49 -22.61 14.47
N ILE A 408 -2.62 -21.64 14.17
CA ILE A 408 -2.27 -20.48 15.02
C ILE A 408 -2.55 -19.16 14.32
N GLY A 409 -2.62 -18.08 15.11
CA GLY A 409 -2.74 -16.71 14.61
C GLY A 409 -3.84 -15.90 15.32
N GLU A 410 -4.69 -15.24 14.53
CA GLU A 410 -5.62 -14.20 15.00
C GLU A 410 -7.10 -14.50 14.67
N GLU A 411 -7.99 -14.11 15.58
CA GLU A 411 -9.43 -14.04 15.29
C GLU A 411 -9.79 -12.83 14.40
N PRO A 412 -11.00 -12.78 13.81
CA PRO A 412 -11.46 -11.63 13.04
C PRO A 412 -11.43 -10.31 13.81
N TYR A 413 -11.06 -9.25 13.09
CA TYR A 413 -11.14 -7.85 13.53
C TYR A 413 -11.16 -6.93 12.31
N ALA A 414 -11.72 -5.73 12.46
CA ALA A 414 -11.57 -4.65 11.49
C ALA A 414 -11.28 -3.32 12.19
N GLU A 415 -10.51 -2.46 11.53
CA GLU A 415 -10.24 -1.08 11.95
C GLU A 415 -9.71 -0.97 13.40
N LYS A 416 -10.08 0.10 14.09
CA LYS A 416 -9.67 0.46 15.45
C LYS A 416 -9.94 -0.58 16.55
N PRO A 417 -11.03 -1.36 16.52
CA PRO A 417 -11.16 -2.54 17.39
C PRO A 417 -10.02 -3.56 17.21
N GLY A 418 -9.43 -3.65 16.02
CA GLY A 418 -8.26 -4.48 15.70
C GLY A 418 -6.91 -3.91 16.15
N ASP A 419 -6.86 -2.78 16.87
CA ASP A 419 -5.62 -2.18 17.36
C ASP A 419 -4.99 -2.97 18.53
N ILE A 420 -3.80 -3.51 18.31
CA ILE A 420 -3.07 -4.32 19.30
C ILE A 420 -2.09 -3.48 20.14
N ARG A 421 -1.50 -4.08 21.18
CA ARG A 421 -0.45 -3.45 22.01
C ARG A 421 0.93 -4.12 21.85
N SER A 422 0.97 -5.26 21.20
CA SER A 422 2.13 -6.12 21.03
C SER A 422 1.92 -6.99 19.80
N LEU A 423 2.98 -7.24 19.03
CA LEU A 423 2.99 -8.13 17.86
C LEU A 423 3.15 -9.61 18.24
N HIS A 424 3.57 -9.93 19.48
CA HIS A 424 3.67 -11.31 19.96
C HIS A 424 2.31 -12.02 19.84
N LEU A 425 2.31 -13.28 19.42
CA LEU A 425 1.11 -14.13 19.50
C LEU A 425 0.65 -14.28 20.97
N PRO A 426 -0.62 -14.62 21.23
CA PRO A 426 -1.06 -15.02 22.55
C PRO A 426 -0.16 -16.15 23.09
N THR A 427 0.43 -15.96 24.27
CA THR A 427 1.50 -16.84 24.80
C THR A 427 1.08 -18.31 24.81
N SER A 428 -0.20 -18.59 25.08
CA SER A 428 -0.80 -19.93 25.06
C SER A 428 -0.63 -20.68 23.74
N GLN A 429 -0.56 -20.00 22.59
CA GLN A 429 -0.30 -20.63 21.29
C GLN A 429 1.17 -21.08 21.17
N SER A 430 2.12 -20.25 21.63
CA SER A 430 3.54 -20.63 21.69
C SER A 430 3.79 -21.75 22.70
N GLU A 431 3.10 -21.71 23.85
CA GLU A 431 3.19 -22.74 24.89
C GLU A 431 2.63 -24.07 24.42
N LEU A 432 1.52 -24.09 23.68
CA LEU A 432 0.99 -25.32 23.07
C LEU A 432 2.05 -25.99 22.19
N ILE A 433 2.65 -25.25 21.24
CA ILE A 433 3.67 -25.79 20.32
C ILE A 433 4.91 -26.27 21.07
N ARG A 434 5.40 -25.49 22.05
CA ARG A 434 6.55 -25.86 22.88
C ARG A 434 6.29 -27.12 23.72
N ASN A 435 5.11 -27.23 24.31
CA ASN A 435 4.71 -28.39 25.12
C ASN A 435 4.51 -29.64 24.25
N LEU A 436 3.94 -29.50 23.05
CA LEU A 436 3.84 -30.60 22.07
C LEU A 436 5.23 -31.08 21.63
N ARG A 437 6.16 -30.17 21.30
CA ARG A 437 7.56 -30.53 20.97
C ARG A 437 8.27 -31.21 22.13
N GLN A 438 8.06 -30.74 23.36
CA GLN A 438 8.66 -31.35 24.55
C GLN A 438 8.11 -32.77 24.83
N ALA A 439 6.80 -32.97 24.65
CA ALA A 439 6.14 -34.25 24.91
C ALA A 439 6.37 -35.29 23.79
N LEU A 440 6.44 -34.83 22.53
CA LEU A 440 6.56 -35.65 21.33
C LEU A 440 7.76 -35.19 20.47
N PRO A 441 9.01 -35.36 20.95
CA PRO A 441 10.19 -34.75 20.33
C PRO A 441 10.46 -35.22 18.89
N SER A 442 10.06 -36.46 18.55
CA SER A 442 10.27 -37.07 17.24
C SER A 442 9.09 -36.92 16.27
N THR A 443 7.92 -36.47 16.73
CA THR A 443 6.74 -36.29 15.88
C THR A 443 6.91 -35.03 15.04
N LYS A 444 6.39 -35.05 13.81
CA LYS A 444 6.42 -33.88 12.92
C LYS A 444 5.41 -32.84 13.38
N ILE A 445 5.84 -31.60 13.59
CA ILE A 445 4.96 -30.50 13.97
C ILE A 445 4.94 -29.46 12.84
N ILE A 446 3.75 -29.15 12.34
CA ILE A 446 3.52 -28.18 11.28
C ILE A 446 2.67 -27.05 11.84
N ALA A 447 3.16 -25.82 11.79
CA ALA A 447 2.37 -24.63 12.11
C ALA A 447 1.67 -24.10 10.85
N VAL A 448 0.38 -23.80 10.97
CA VAL A 448 -0.37 -23.04 9.97
C VAL A 448 -0.74 -21.69 10.58
N PHE A 449 -0.23 -20.60 10.01
CA PHE A 449 -0.58 -19.25 10.41
C PHE A 449 -1.75 -18.68 9.58
N VAL A 450 -2.80 -18.27 10.28
CA VAL A 450 -3.98 -17.56 9.76
C VAL A 450 -4.15 -16.26 10.55
N GLY A 451 -4.14 -15.11 9.89
CA GLY A 451 -4.24 -13.80 10.54
C GLY A 451 -4.00 -12.62 9.62
N GLY A 452 -4.43 -11.43 10.04
CA GLY A 452 -4.46 -10.24 9.20
C GLY A 452 -3.17 -9.40 9.18
N ARG A 453 -2.12 -9.84 9.86
CA ARG A 453 -0.81 -9.17 9.92
C ARG A 453 0.26 -10.15 10.39
N PRO A 454 1.55 -9.98 10.01
CA PRO A 454 2.62 -10.81 10.54
C PRO A 454 2.79 -10.56 12.05
N ARG A 455 2.98 -11.64 12.81
CA ARG A 455 3.08 -11.65 14.29
C ARG A 455 4.48 -12.08 14.71
N ILE A 456 4.98 -11.59 15.84
CA ILE A 456 6.22 -12.14 16.41
C ILE A 456 5.93 -13.58 16.84
N LEU A 457 6.74 -14.49 16.33
CA LEU A 457 6.59 -15.94 16.47
C LEU A 457 7.34 -16.50 17.69
N ASP A 458 8.15 -15.68 18.35
CA ASP A 458 9.02 -16.08 19.45
C ASP A 458 9.83 -17.34 19.08
N ASP A 459 9.71 -18.44 19.83
CA ASP A 459 10.40 -19.71 19.59
C ASP A 459 9.58 -20.72 18.75
N ILE A 460 8.43 -20.34 18.20
CA ILE A 460 7.58 -21.26 17.41
C ILE A 460 8.36 -21.84 16.22
N VAL A 461 9.12 -21.01 15.50
CA VAL A 461 9.87 -21.44 14.30
C VAL A 461 10.95 -22.47 14.61
N ASP A 462 11.51 -22.45 15.83
CA ASP A 462 12.51 -23.42 16.30
C ASP A 462 11.87 -24.75 16.75
N ASN A 463 10.58 -24.72 17.14
CA ASN A 463 9.87 -25.89 17.66
C ASN A 463 9.06 -26.66 16.59
N VAL A 464 8.89 -26.13 15.38
CA VAL A 464 8.16 -26.78 14.27
C VAL A 464 9.09 -27.27 13.16
N ASP A 465 8.74 -28.38 12.52
CA ASP A 465 9.45 -28.90 11.33
C ASP A 465 9.06 -28.12 10.07
N ALA A 466 7.80 -27.70 9.96
CA ALA A 466 7.32 -26.92 8.83
C ALA A 466 6.40 -25.78 9.28
N MET A 467 6.34 -24.72 8.47
CA MET A 467 5.45 -23.59 8.70
C MET A 467 4.87 -23.08 7.39
N VAL A 468 3.55 -22.87 7.39
CA VAL A 468 2.78 -22.29 6.29
C VAL A 468 2.09 -21.02 6.79
N ALA A 469 2.06 -19.96 5.99
CA ALA A 469 1.28 -18.77 6.24
C ALA A 469 0.29 -18.51 5.09
N SER A 470 -0.99 -18.35 5.43
CA SER A 470 -2.06 -18.05 4.46
C SER A 470 -2.65 -16.64 4.62
N PHE A 471 -2.19 -15.88 5.61
CA PHE A 471 -2.82 -14.65 6.09
C PHE A 471 -4.33 -14.85 6.31
N LEU A 472 -5.19 -14.13 5.59
CA LEU A 472 -6.65 -14.34 5.58
C LEU A 472 -7.07 -14.86 4.19
N PRO A 473 -7.07 -16.18 3.97
CA PRO A 473 -7.30 -16.80 2.66
C PRO A 473 -8.77 -16.79 2.21
N GLY A 474 -9.69 -16.25 3.01
CA GLY A 474 -11.12 -16.20 2.67
C GLY A 474 -11.79 -17.58 2.79
N PRO A 475 -13.04 -17.71 2.30
CA PRO A 475 -13.79 -18.95 2.44
C PRO A 475 -13.13 -20.20 1.82
N PRO A 476 -12.41 -20.14 0.67
CA PRO A 476 -11.69 -21.29 0.13
C PRO A 476 -10.44 -21.74 0.93
N GLY A 477 -10.15 -21.09 2.05
CA GLY A 477 -8.87 -21.20 2.74
C GLY A 477 -8.54 -22.59 3.27
N GLY A 478 -9.52 -23.33 3.79
CA GLY A 478 -9.29 -24.69 4.30
C GLY A 478 -8.79 -25.62 3.21
N GLU A 479 -9.47 -25.64 2.06
CA GLU A 479 -9.09 -26.42 0.88
C GLU A 479 -7.72 -25.99 0.34
N ALA A 480 -7.48 -24.69 0.19
CA ALA A 480 -6.21 -24.14 -0.29
C ALA A 480 -5.00 -24.54 0.57
N ILE A 481 -5.13 -24.47 1.91
CA ILE A 481 -4.05 -24.86 2.82
C ILE A 481 -3.86 -26.38 2.81
N THR A 482 -4.95 -27.14 2.89
CA THR A 482 -4.95 -28.61 2.79
C THR A 482 -4.25 -29.10 1.53
N ASP A 483 -4.55 -28.52 0.37
CA ASP A 483 -3.95 -28.89 -0.92
C ASP A 483 -2.43 -28.63 -0.97
N VAL A 484 -1.93 -27.59 -0.29
CA VAL A 484 -0.48 -27.39 -0.10
C VAL A 484 0.08 -28.46 0.85
N LEU A 485 -0.53 -28.66 2.02
CA LEU A 485 -0.04 -29.61 3.04
C LEU A 485 0.13 -31.04 2.49
N ILE A 486 -0.73 -31.47 1.57
CA ILE A 486 -0.72 -32.82 0.98
C ILE A 486 -0.14 -32.89 -0.45
N GLY A 487 0.38 -31.77 -0.96
CA GLY A 487 1.11 -31.73 -2.23
C GLY A 487 0.25 -31.85 -3.50
N ARG A 488 -1.04 -31.47 -3.44
CA ARG A 488 -1.84 -31.22 -4.65
C ARG A 488 -1.44 -29.90 -5.30
N THR A 489 -1.12 -28.90 -4.48
CA THR A 489 -0.58 -27.61 -4.91
C THR A 489 0.89 -27.53 -4.49
N ASN A 490 1.79 -27.31 -5.45
CA ASN A 490 3.17 -26.94 -5.16
C ASN A 490 3.19 -25.43 -4.84
N PRO A 491 3.56 -24.99 -3.62
CA PRO A 491 3.54 -23.58 -3.26
C PRO A 491 4.57 -22.78 -4.07
N ALA A 492 4.10 -21.63 -4.57
CA ALA A 492 4.92 -20.62 -5.24
C ALA A 492 4.65 -19.20 -4.70
N ALA A 493 3.72 -19.07 -3.76
CA ALA A 493 3.44 -17.81 -3.09
C ALA A 493 4.68 -17.30 -2.33
N ARG A 494 4.77 -15.98 -2.18
CA ARG A 494 5.88 -15.27 -1.51
C ARG A 494 5.31 -14.24 -0.54
N LEU A 495 6.05 -13.86 0.49
CA LEU A 495 5.59 -12.83 1.43
C LEU A 495 5.53 -11.42 0.77
N PRO A 496 4.39 -10.72 0.77
CA PRO A 496 4.26 -9.34 0.29
C PRO A 496 4.58 -8.29 1.38
N VAL A 497 5.00 -8.76 2.56
CA VAL A 497 5.43 -7.98 3.72
C VAL A 497 6.62 -8.66 4.39
N GLN A 498 7.54 -7.88 4.96
CA GLN A 498 8.62 -8.41 5.78
C GLN A 498 8.08 -8.89 7.13
N TRP A 499 8.52 -10.07 7.59
CA TRP A 499 8.06 -10.65 8.84
C TRP A 499 8.98 -10.24 10.01
N PRO A 500 8.50 -9.45 11.00
CA PRO A 500 9.35 -8.95 12.07
C PRO A 500 9.71 -10.06 13.06
N LYS A 501 10.99 -10.10 13.45
CA LYS A 501 11.50 -10.97 14.53
C LYS A 501 11.35 -10.34 15.92
N PHE A 502 11.49 -9.02 15.98
CA PHE A 502 11.51 -8.24 17.22
C PHE A 502 10.45 -7.14 17.22
N SER A 503 10.06 -6.65 18.40
CA SER A 503 8.99 -5.67 18.60
C SER A 503 9.35 -4.24 18.19
N ASP A 504 10.63 -3.90 18.20
CA ASP A 504 11.18 -2.70 17.55
C ASP A 504 11.28 -2.85 16.01
N GLY A 505 11.21 -4.08 15.51
CA GLY A 505 11.22 -4.46 14.09
C GLY A 505 9.96 -4.06 13.32
N GLY A 506 8.83 -3.84 14.00
CA GLY A 506 7.52 -3.70 13.35
C GLY A 506 7.46 -2.65 12.22
N ARG A 507 8.16 -1.51 12.32
CA ARG A 507 8.10 -0.46 11.29
C ARG A 507 9.13 -0.59 10.16
N ARG A 508 9.93 -1.67 10.13
CA ARG A 508 11.00 -1.86 9.13
C ARG A 508 10.50 -2.72 7.97
N THR A 509 10.18 -2.06 6.85
CA THR A 509 9.89 -2.70 5.55
C THR A 509 11.18 -3.08 4.81
N TYR A 510 11.09 -3.95 3.80
CA TYR A 510 12.23 -4.41 2.98
C TYR A 510 12.94 -3.29 2.22
N ASP A 511 12.28 -2.16 2.00
CA ASP A 511 12.79 -0.98 1.30
C ASP A 511 13.15 0.15 2.28
N ALA A 512 13.49 -0.17 3.53
CA ALA A 512 13.86 0.83 4.55
C ALA A 512 14.97 1.80 4.06
N TYR A 513 15.06 2.98 4.68
CA TYR A 513 16.15 3.91 4.35
C TYR A 513 17.49 3.29 4.74
N VAL A 514 18.56 3.64 4.01
CA VAL A 514 19.92 3.16 4.33
C VAL A 514 20.39 3.56 5.74
N THR A 515 19.76 4.59 6.34
CA THR A 515 19.98 5.01 7.73
C THR A 515 19.28 4.14 8.78
N ASP A 516 18.32 3.31 8.38
CA ASP A 516 17.59 2.38 9.25
C ASP A 516 18.21 0.97 9.27
N LEU A 517 19.33 0.79 8.56
CA LEU A 517 20.15 -0.42 8.61
C LEU A 517 20.73 -0.64 10.00
N CYS A 518 20.91 -1.90 10.35
CA CYS A 518 21.53 -2.30 11.61
C CYS A 518 23.06 -2.16 11.50
N THR A 519 23.77 -2.24 12.62
CA THR A 519 25.23 -2.34 12.63
C THR A 519 25.63 -3.69 13.21
N ASN A 520 26.66 -4.34 12.68
CA ASN A 520 27.27 -5.43 13.42
C ASN A 520 27.86 -4.86 14.74
N SER A 521 27.91 -5.68 15.80
CA SER A 521 28.38 -5.21 17.12
C SER A 521 29.91 -5.10 17.21
N GLN A 522 30.62 -5.31 16.11
CA GLN A 522 32.08 -5.32 16.04
C GLN A 522 32.60 -3.94 15.66
N TYR A 523 32.88 -3.15 16.70
CA TYR A 523 33.50 -1.84 16.59
C TYR A 523 35.00 -1.95 16.20
N GLU A 524 35.29 -2.18 14.92
CA GLU A 524 36.66 -2.15 14.39
C GLU A 524 37.10 -0.71 14.09
N VAL A 525 37.75 -0.08 15.08
CA VAL A 525 38.52 1.16 14.85
C VAL A 525 39.86 0.81 14.21
N GLY A 526 39.88 0.63 12.88
CA GLY A 526 41.12 0.21 12.23
C GLY A 526 41.13 -0.02 10.72
N GLY A 527 40.33 0.69 9.93
CA GLY A 527 40.54 0.75 8.47
C GLY A 527 41.83 1.52 8.12
N GLU A 528 42.67 0.98 7.23
CA GLU A 528 43.97 1.59 6.89
C GLU A 528 43.84 2.86 6.03
N GLY A 529 43.90 4.03 6.67
CA GLY A 529 44.56 5.21 6.07
C GLY A 529 43.73 6.45 5.75
N ASP A 530 42.40 6.40 5.78
CA ASP A 530 41.51 7.54 5.45
C ASP A 530 40.79 8.16 6.67
N GLY A 531 40.77 7.47 7.82
CA GLY A 531 40.28 8.01 9.09
C GLY A 531 38.76 8.10 9.22
N ILE A 532 38.02 7.42 8.34
CA ILE A 532 36.56 7.30 8.42
C ILE A 532 36.23 6.10 9.31
N PRO A 533 35.38 6.24 10.37
CA PRO A 533 34.89 5.10 11.11
C PRO A 533 34.00 4.22 10.22
N SER A 534 34.50 3.06 9.82
CA SER A 534 33.76 2.06 9.06
C SER A 534 32.82 1.28 9.98
N TYR A 535 31.64 1.85 10.25
CA TYR A 535 30.50 1.02 10.64
C TYR A 535 30.13 0.15 9.43
N GLU A 536 30.29 -1.16 9.55
CA GLU A 536 29.63 -2.08 8.62
C GLU A 536 28.14 -2.10 8.98
N TYR A 537 27.38 -1.26 8.28
CA TYR A 537 25.93 -1.33 8.28
C TYR A 537 25.52 -2.65 7.63
N VAL A 538 24.68 -3.44 8.28
CA VAL A 538 24.24 -4.76 7.83
C VAL A 538 22.72 -4.84 7.80
N GLU A 539 22.17 -5.85 7.12
CA GLU A 539 20.73 -6.05 7.18
C GLU A 539 20.28 -6.38 8.61
N CYS A 540 19.15 -5.83 9.00
CA CYS A 540 18.56 -6.15 10.29
C CYS A 540 18.00 -7.58 10.32
N ASP A 541 18.21 -8.28 11.42
CA ASP A 541 17.67 -9.62 11.63
C ASP A 541 16.14 -9.61 11.67
N VAL A 542 15.52 -10.39 10.78
CA VAL A 542 14.08 -10.50 10.54
C VAL A 542 13.69 -11.97 10.47
N GLN A 543 12.42 -12.28 10.74
CA GLN A 543 11.98 -13.66 10.88
C GLN A 543 11.88 -14.35 9.51
N PHE A 544 11.35 -13.62 8.52
CA PHE A 544 11.32 -13.97 7.11
C PHE A 544 11.37 -12.64 6.32
N ARG A 545 12.15 -12.59 5.23
CA ARG A 545 12.27 -11.40 4.39
C ARG A 545 11.03 -11.19 3.51
N PHE A 546 10.83 -9.97 3.01
CA PHE A 546 9.93 -9.77 1.86
C PHE A 546 10.34 -10.68 0.70
N GLY A 547 9.37 -11.18 -0.05
CA GLY A 547 9.61 -12.12 -1.13
C GLY A 547 9.99 -13.53 -0.68
N ALA A 548 10.09 -13.83 0.62
CA ALA A 548 10.38 -15.18 1.08
C ALA A 548 9.20 -16.14 0.81
N GLY A 549 9.52 -17.35 0.35
CA GLY A 549 8.57 -18.45 0.17
C GLY A 549 9.25 -19.63 -0.52
N LEU A 550 9.05 -20.83 0.03
CA LEU A 550 9.62 -22.07 -0.47
C LEU A 550 8.70 -22.74 -1.50
N SER A 551 9.24 -23.75 -2.18
CA SER A 551 8.52 -24.63 -3.11
C SER A 551 8.89 -26.09 -2.82
N TYR A 552 8.11 -27.05 -3.33
CA TYR A 552 8.48 -28.47 -3.36
C TYR A 552 9.43 -28.82 -4.52
N THR A 553 9.91 -27.81 -5.24
CA THR A 553 10.96 -27.94 -6.24
C THR A 553 11.94 -26.77 -6.19
N GLU A 554 13.06 -26.91 -6.89
CA GLU A 554 14.16 -25.94 -6.88
C GLU A 554 14.28 -25.28 -8.26
N PHE A 555 14.61 -24.00 -8.27
CA PHE A 555 14.75 -23.20 -9.48
C PHE A 555 16.13 -22.53 -9.55
N GLU A 556 16.70 -22.47 -10.74
CA GLU A 556 17.92 -21.74 -11.08
C GLU A 556 17.55 -20.54 -11.94
N GLU A 557 17.98 -19.34 -11.55
CA GLU A 557 17.85 -18.13 -12.36
C GLU A 557 19.19 -17.81 -13.03
N THR A 558 19.17 -17.41 -14.30
CA THR A 558 20.36 -17.00 -15.05
C THR A 558 20.06 -15.73 -15.83
N PHE A 559 20.87 -14.69 -15.65
CA PHE A 559 20.77 -13.47 -16.45
C PHE A 559 21.35 -13.70 -17.84
N GLU A 560 20.59 -13.38 -18.88
CA GLU A 560 20.95 -13.59 -20.29
C GLU A 560 21.38 -12.29 -20.98
N GLY A 561 21.00 -11.13 -20.44
CA GLY A 561 21.45 -9.82 -20.93
C GLY A 561 20.45 -8.67 -20.69
N ALA A 562 20.89 -7.44 -20.96
CA ALA A 562 20.08 -6.23 -20.79
C ALA A 562 20.03 -5.36 -22.06
N LYS A 563 18.97 -4.57 -22.22
CA LYS A 563 18.68 -3.83 -23.46
C LYS A 563 17.99 -2.49 -23.18
N GLU A 564 18.45 -1.41 -23.80
CA GLU A 564 17.72 -0.13 -23.82
C GLU A 564 16.52 -0.21 -24.76
N GLU A 565 15.49 0.58 -24.48
CA GLU A 565 14.41 0.83 -25.44
C GLU A 565 14.95 1.34 -26.79
N GLY A 566 14.42 0.80 -27.89
CA GLY A 566 14.89 1.10 -29.25
C GLY A 566 16.16 0.36 -29.71
N MET A 567 16.83 -0.41 -28.85
CA MET A 567 17.87 -1.36 -29.30
C MET A 567 17.25 -2.66 -29.81
N ASP A 568 17.87 -3.29 -30.82
CA ASP A 568 17.47 -4.61 -31.32
C ASP A 568 17.91 -5.74 -30.36
N ASP A 569 19.22 -5.81 -30.07
CA ASP A 569 19.90 -6.92 -29.38
C ASP A 569 20.18 -6.68 -27.89
N TYR A 570 20.02 -7.71 -27.06
CA TYR A 570 20.43 -7.73 -25.65
C TYR A 570 21.97 -7.78 -25.52
N GLN A 571 22.52 -6.97 -24.61
CA GLN A 571 23.93 -6.97 -24.26
C GLN A 571 24.21 -8.06 -23.20
N PRO A 572 25.21 -8.95 -23.42
CA PRO A 572 25.37 -10.17 -22.63
C PRO A 572 26.00 -9.94 -21.23
N PRO A 573 25.90 -10.93 -20.32
CA PRO A 573 26.55 -10.91 -19.01
C PRO A 573 28.07 -10.83 -19.17
N GLY A 574 28.68 -9.82 -18.54
CA GLY A 574 30.11 -9.51 -18.71
C GLY A 574 30.40 -8.09 -19.19
N PHE A 575 29.38 -7.35 -19.66
CA PHE A 575 29.47 -5.89 -19.82
C PHE A 575 29.38 -5.19 -18.44
N LEU A 576 30.32 -5.49 -17.55
CA LEU A 576 30.48 -4.82 -16.26
C LEU A 576 30.89 -3.36 -16.51
N GLY A 577 29.96 -2.43 -16.22
CA GLY A 577 30.08 -1.02 -16.59
C GLY A 577 29.13 -0.57 -17.71
N ALA A 578 28.10 -1.35 -18.01
CA ALA A 578 27.04 -0.98 -18.94
C ALA A 578 26.45 0.39 -18.56
N THR A 579 26.59 1.33 -19.50
CA THR A 579 26.12 2.69 -19.36
C THR A 579 24.83 2.81 -20.13
N PHE A 580 23.71 2.67 -19.42
CA PHE A 580 22.37 2.72 -20.01
C PHE A 580 21.91 4.18 -20.07
N LYS A 581 21.47 4.62 -21.24
CA LYS A 581 20.78 5.89 -21.37
C LYS A 581 19.35 5.74 -20.90
N VAL A 582 18.98 6.48 -19.87
CA VAL A 582 17.63 6.47 -19.33
C VAL A 582 17.14 7.91 -19.18
N SER A 583 15.99 8.20 -19.78
CA SER A 583 15.17 9.37 -19.49
C SER A 583 13.91 8.93 -18.71
N PRO A 584 13.16 9.85 -18.10
CA PRO A 584 11.85 9.56 -17.52
C PRO A 584 10.83 8.84 -18.41
N ARG A 585 11.02 8.81 -19.74
CA ARG A 585 10.11 8.20 -20.73
C ARG A 585 10.67 6.96 -21.42
N SER A 586 11.86 6.50 -21.05
CA SER A 586 12.49 5.31 -21.63
C SER A 586 12.56 4.16 -20.63
N SER A 587 12.67 2.95 -21.13
CA SER A 587 12.82 1.73 -20.34
C SER A 587 14.14 0.98 -20.57
N VAL A 588 14.53 0.16 -19.59
CA VAL A 588 15.60 -0.84 -19.73
C VAL A 588 15.05 -2.22 -19.40
N GLN A 589 15.27 -3.17 -20.31
CA GLN A 589 14.84 -4.55 -20.20
C GLN A 589 15.97 -5.46 -19.73
N PHE A 590 15.70 -6.36 -18.79
CA PHE A 590 16.63 -7.35 -18.25
C PHE A 590 16.06 -8.74 -18.53
N LYS A 591 16.73 -9.51 -19.39
CA LYS A 591 16.33 -10.88 -19.71
C LYS A 591 16.93 -11.85 -18.69
N VAL A 592 16.06 -12.69 -18.15
CA VAL A 592 16.38 -13.76 -17.20
C VAL A 592 15.85 -15.07 -17.77
N LYS A 593 16.54 -16.16 -17.50
CA LYS A 593 16.09 -17.52 -17.73
C LYS A 593 15.85 -18.19 -16.39
N VAL A 594 14.67 -18.79 -16.22
CA VAL A 594 14.31 -19.55 -15.02
C VAL A 594 14.17 -21.01 -15.40
N LYS A 595 14.91 -21.88 -14.73
CA LYS A 595 14.91 -23.33 -14.98
C LYS A 595 14.47 -24.08 -13.74
N ASN A 596 13.56 -25.04 -13.89
CA ASN A 596 13.23 -25.98 -12.83
C ASN A 596 14.33 -27.07 -12.78
N ILE A 597 15.16 -27.05 -11.73
CA ILE A 597 16.26 -27.99 -11.52
C ILE A 597 15.91 -29.12 -10.54
N GLY A 598 14.75 -29.01 -9.87
CA GLY A 598 14.27 -30.02 -8.93
C GLY A 598 13.52 -31.18 -9.60
N SER A 599 12.68 -31.87 -8.83
CA SER A 599 12.03 -33.13 -9.22
C SER A 599 10.51 -33.09 -9.38
N ALA A 600 9.88 -31.93 -9.15
CA ALA A 600 8.43 -31.74 -9.20
C ALA A 600 8.07 -30.55 -10.10
N PRO A 601 6.93 -30.58 -10.82
CA PRO A 601 6.45 -29.39 -11.52
C PRO A 601 6.10 -28.28 -10.51
N GLY A 602 6.36 -27.03 -10.88
CA GLY A 602 6.10 -25.90 -10.00
C GLY A 602 6.09 -24.56 -10.73
N GLU A 603 5.56 -23.55 -10.07
CA GLU A 603 5.67 -22.15 -10.49
C GLU A 603 6.77 -21.46 -9.66
N HIS A 604 7.36 -20.43 -10.26
CA HIS A 604 8.36 -19.56 -9.65
C HIS A 604 7.95 -18.09 -9.78
N VAL A 605 8.32 -17.28 -8.80
CA VAL A 605 8.14 -15.82 -8.79
C VAL A 605 9.53 -15.18 -8.83
N SER A 606 9.90 -14.64 -10.00
CA SER A 606 11.13 -13.86 -10.17
C SER A 606 10.88 -12.41 -9.78
N MET A 607 11.84 -11.77 -9.11
CA MET A 607 11.73 -10.40 -8.62
C MET A 607 12.97 -9.58 -8.97
N ALA A 608 12.77 -8.34 -9.41
CA ALA A 608 13.83 -7.42 -9.76
C ALA A 608 13.73 -6.08 -9.00
N PHE A 609 14.85 -5.68 -8.41
CA PHE A 609 14.98 -4.54 -7.51
C PHE A 609 16.00 -3.53 -8.04
N TYR A 610 15.75 -2.25 -7.79
CA TYR A 610 16.66 -1.15 -8.07
C TYR A 610 17.32 -0.68 -6.77
N GLU A 611 18.65 -0.67 -6.74
CA GLU A 611 19.45 -0.16 -5.62
C GLU A 611 20.15 1.16 -6.02
N PRO A 612 19.61 2.34 -5.65
CA PRO A 612 20.26 3.62 -5.89
C PRO A 612 21.48 3.79 -4.99
N MET A 613 22.69 3.81 -5.57
CA MET A 613 23.93 3.88 -4.78
C MET A 613 24.09 5.23 -4.05
N ALA A 614 23.72 6.33 -4.70
CA ALA A 614 23.63 7.67 -4.11
C ALA A 614 22.48 8.48 -4.76
N ARG A 615 21.94 9.44 -4.02
CA ARG A 615 20.92 10.44 -4.40
C ARG A 615 21.17 11.72 -3.57
N SER A 616 20.63 12.86 -3.98
CA SER A 616 20.65 14.10 -3.17
C SER A 616 19.91 13.97 -1.82
N THR A 617 18.92 13.09 -1.73
CA THR A 617 18.26 12.68 -0.47
C THR A 617 18.69 11.27 -0.06
N THR A 618 18.63 10.96 1.24
CA THR A 618 18.90 9.61 1.77
C THR A 618 18.08 8.57 1.00
N PRO A 619 18.71 7.63 0.26
CA PRO A 619 17.98 6.66 -0.53
C PRO A 619 17.39 5.54 0.33
N ARG A 620 16.43 4.84 -0.28
CA ARG A 620 16.04 3.49 0.15
C ARG A 620 17.11 2.49 -0.27
N LYS A 621 17.24 1.43 0.52
CA LYS A 621 18.29 0.41 0.32
C LYS A 621 18.07 -0.40 -0.96
N GLU A 622 16.81 -0.72 -1.26
CA GLU A 622 16.35 -1.33 -2.51
C GLU A 622 14.88 -0.92 -2.77
N GLU A 623 14.44 -0.94 -4.03
CA GLU A 623 13.04 -0.69 -4.43
C GLU A 623 12.63 -1.75 -5.49
N LEU A 624 11.62 -2.59 -5.23
CA LEU A 624 11.09 -3.54 -6.21
C LEU A 624 10.45 -2.78 -7.38
N PHE A 625 10.90 -3.01 -8.61
CA PHE A 625 10.33 -2.40 -9.82
C PHE A 625 9.62 -3.42 -10.73
N SER A 626 9.91 -4.72 -10.60
CA SER A 626 9.25 -5.74 -11.40
C SER A 626 9.20 -7.08 -10.66
N PHE A 627 8.09 -7.79 -10.80
CA PHE A 627 7.94 -9.18 -10.39
C PHE A 627 7.18 -9.93 -11.48
N ILE A 628 7.51 -11.21 -11.68
CA ILE A 628 6.87 -12.07 -12.68
C ILE A 628 6.66 -13.46 -12.08
N ARG A 629 5.40 -13.88 -11.94
CA ARG A 629 5.04 -15.28 -11.67
C ARG A 629 4.95 -16.04 -12.99
N THR A 630 5.65 -17.15 -13.05
CA THR A 630 5.63 -18.09 -14.18
C THR A 630 4.37 -18.95 -14.17
N GLU A 631 4.02 -19.50 -15.34
CA GLU A 631 3.18 -20.71 -15.40
C GLU A 631 4.02 -21.93 -14.98
N VAL A 632 3.38 -23.08 -14.77
CA VAL A 632 4.05 -24.31 -14.29
C VAL A 632 5.20 -24.73 -15.23
N ILE A 633 6.41 -24.80 -14.69
CA ILE A 633 7.62 -25.31 -15.33
C ILE A 633 7.83 -26.76 -14.89
N ASN A 634 7.96 -27.71 -15.83
CA ASN A 634 8.25 -29.10 -15.48
C ASN A 634 9.74 -29.31 -15.17
N PRO A 635 10.12 -30.37 -14.40
CA PRO A 635 11.51 -30.69 -14.12
C PRO A 635 12.40 -30.74 -15.36
N GLY A 636 13.46 -29.93 -15.37
CA GLY A 636 14.42 -29.80 -16.48
C GLY A 636 14.03 -28.79 -17.57
N GLU A 637 12.80 -28.25 -17.56
CA GLU A 637 12.37 -27.19 -18.49
C GLU A 637 12.84 -25.80 -18.02
N GLU A 638 12.93 -24.87 -18.97
CA GLU A 638 13.34 -23.48 -18.75
C GLU A 638 12.41 -22.51 -19.50
N VAL A 639 12.22 -21.31 -18.94
CA VAL A 639 11.44 -20.21 -19.54
C VAL A 639 12.25 -18.91 -19.52
N GLU A 640 12.06 -18.07 -20.53
CA GLU A 640 12.62 -16.71 -20.55
C GLU A 640 11.63 -15.70 -19.96
N LEU A 641 12.13 -14.82 -19.09
CA LEU A 641 11.43 -13.69 -18.48
C LEU A 641 12.13 -12.39 -18.83
N VAL A 642 11.38 -11.28 -18.87
CA VAL A 642 11.92 -9.94 -19.13
C VAL A 642 11.38 -8.96 -18.09
N HIS A 643 12.23 -8.57 -17.15
CA HIS A 643 11.94 -7.47 -16.22
C HIS A 643 12.19 -6.15 -16.95
N THR A 644 11.31 -5.17 -16.76
CA THR A 644 11.44 -3.85 -17.39
C THR A 644 11.46 -2.78 -16.29
N LEU A 645 12.57 -2.05 -16.19
CA LEU A 645 12.69 -0.86 -15.35
C LEU A 645 12.26 0.36 -16.17
N GLN A 646 11.23 1.06 -15.73
CA GLN A 646 10.82 2.33 -16.34
C GLN A 646 11.64 3.48 -15.72
N GLY A 647 12.14 4.42 -16.54
CA GLY A 647 12.90 5.56 -16.03
C GLY A 647 12.13 6.43 -15.03
N ASP A 648 10.79 6.49 -15.16
CA ASP A 648 9.91 7.16 -14.19
C ASP A 648 10.00 6.54 -12.78
N GLU A 649 10.21 5.23 -12.66
CA GLU A 649 10.30 4.53 -11.37
C GLU A 649 11.57 4.87 -10.59
N MET A 650 12.61 5.35 -11.27
CA MET A 650 13.84 5.82 -10.63
C MET A 650 13.69 7.20 -9.97
N LYS A 651 12.66 7.97 -10.34
CA LYS A 651 12.39 9.29 -9.74
C LYS A 651 12.08 9.16 -8.26
N PHE A 652 12.35 10.22 -7.51
CA PHE A 652 12.08 10.26 -6.07
C PHE A 652 11.69 11.66 -5.61
N PHE A 653 10.99 11.75 -4.48
CA PHE A 653 10.59 13.02 -3.90
C PHE A 653 11.77 13.82 -3.33
N HIS A 654 11.94 15.07 -3.77
CA HIS A 654 12.93 15.99 -3.21
C HIS A 654 12.27 17.09 -2.37
N SER A 655 12.67 17.23 -1.10
CA SER A 655 11.96 18.09 -0.14
C SER A 655 11.98 19.59 -0.47
N SER A 656 12.99 20.07 -1.22
CA SER A 656 13.02 21.49 -1.65
C SER A 656 12.07 21.80 -2.81
N SER A 657 11.59 20.80 -3.55
CA SER A 657 10.67 20.99 -4.69
C SER A 657 9.22 21.25 -4.26
N GLY A 658 8.92 21.13 -2.96
CA GLY A 658 7.60 21.33 -2.37
C GLY A 658 6.60 20.19 -2.65
N THR A 659 6.51 19.73 -3.89
CA THR A 659 5.51 18.73 -4.35
C THR A 659 6.00 17.78 -5.46
N HIS A 660 7.27 17.78 -5.87
CA HIS A 660 7.69 17.16 -7.13
C HIS A 660 8.71 16.01 -6.99
N PHE A 661 8.61 15.08 -7.94
CA PHE A 661 9.51 13.94 -8.12
C PHE A 661 10.62 14.33 -9.08
N VAL A 662 11.88 14.20 -8.64
CA VAL A 662 13.07 14.56 -9.42
C VAL A 662 13.69 13.32 -10.05
N PHE A 663 14.33 13.50 -11.20
CA PHE A 663 15.22 12.51 -11.80
C PHE A 663 16.66 13.03 -11.65
N GLU A 664 17.59 12.18 -11.22
CA GLU A 664 19.01 12.56 -11.06
C GLU A 664 19.89 11.60 -11.87
N GLU A 665 20.98 12.11 -12.43
CA GLU A 665 22.04 11.23 -12.94
C GLU A 665 22.68 10.51 -11.76
N SER A 666 22.45 9.21 -11.62
CA SER A 666 22.96 8.47 -10.49
C SER A 666 24.43 8.09 -10.68
N MET A 667 25.20 8.18 -9.59
CA MET A 667 26.40 7.34 -9.48
C MET A 667 25.98 5.87 -9.58
N THR A 668 26.83 5.02 -10.19
CA THR A 668 26.60 3.59 -10.47
C THR A 668 25.62 2.91 -9.50
N SER A 669 24.37 2.77 -9.92
CA SER A 669 23.34 2.05 -9.18
C SER A 669 23.46 0.54 -9.45
N PHE A 670 22.59 -0.27 -8.84
CA PHE A 670 22.51 -1.70 -9.17
C PHE A 670 21.09 -2.11 -9.52
N VAL A 671 20.98 -3.12 -10.38
CA VAL A 671 19.77 -3.92 -10.55
C VAL A 671 20.07 -5.29 -9.97
N LYS A 672 19.22 -5.72 -9.03
CA LYS A 672 19.27 -7.06 -8.45
C LYS A 672 18.11 -7.89 -9.01
N ILE A 673 18.36 -9.15 -9.29
CA ILE A 673 17.34 -10.14 -9.64
C ILE A 673 17.49 -11.30 -8.66
N GLY A 674 16.42 -11.66 -7.94
CA GLY A 674 16.47 -12.67 -6.87
C GLY A 674 15.69 -12.24 -5.62
N ASN A 675 16.27 -12.45 -4.44
CA ASN A 675 15.59 -12.22 -3.16
C ASN A 675 15.82 -10.82 -2.60
N ALA A 676 14.90 -10.33 -1.74
CA ALA A 676 15.11 -9.08 -1.00
C ALA A 676 16.16 -9.23 0.13
N GLY A 677 16.74 -8.12 0.57
CA GLY A 677 17.63 -8.02 1.74
C GLY A 677 19.08 -8.51 1.53
N SER A 678 19.43 -9.09 0.39
CA SER A 678 20.82 -9.24 -0.09
C SER A 678 21.25 -7.95 -0.79
N TYR A 679 22.35 -7.33 -0.39
CA TYR A 679 22.79 -6.06 -0.96
C TYR A 679 23.88 -6.23 -2.01
N CYS A 680 23.61 -5.80 -3.23
CA CYS A 680 24.64 -5.72 -4.27
C CYS A 680 25.79 -4.78 -3.89
N ARG A 681 25.54 -3.84 -2.96
CA ARG A 681 26.55 -2.94 -2.38
C ARG A 681 27.48 -3.57 -1.34
N GLN A 682 27.10 -4.71 -0.75
CA GLN A 682 27.82 -5.34 0.37
C GLN A 682 28.21 -6.77 -0.02
N SER A 683 29.20 -6.89 -0.91
CA SER A 683 29.73 -8.19 -1.31
C SER A 683 30.62 -8.80 -0.20
N THR A 684 30.01 -9.25 0.89
CA THR A 684 30.69 -9.86 2.05
C THR A 684 30.39 -11.36 2.24
N GLY A 685 29.74 -12.00 1.26
CA GLY A 685 29.86 -13.45 1.05
C GLY A 685 28.59 -14.30 1.22
N ASP A 686 27.44 -13.70 1.47
CA ASP A 686 26.15 -14.40 1.45
C ASP A 686 25.69 -14.59 -0.02
N ASP A 687 26.14 -15.69 -0.63
CA ASP A 687 25.80 -16.10 -2.00
C ASP A 687 24.37 -16.69 -2.03
N ASP A 688 23.35 -15.82 -1.88
CA ASP A 688 21.93 -16.19 -1.81
C ASP A 688 21.29 -16.53 -3.18
N GLY A 689 22.12 -16.63 -4.22
CA GLY A 689 21.73 -16.84 -5.61
C GLY A 689 21.28 -15.59 -6.36
N SER A 690 21.20 -14.42 -5.72
CA SER A 690 20.75 -13.20 -6.39
C SER A 690 21.78 -12.65 -7.37
N ILE A 691 21.32 -12.24 -8.54
CA ILE A 691 22.14 -11.69 -9.61
C ILE A 691 22.24 -10.18 -9.46
N CYS A 692 23.45 -9.68 -9.18
CA CYS A 692 23.75 -8.27 -9.01
C CYS A 692 24.40 -7.65 -10.26
N LEU A 693 23.73 -6.68 -10.87
CA LEU A 693 24.14 -6.03 -12.11
C LEU A 693 24.44 -4.54 -11.87
N PRO A 694 25.67 -4.05 -12.10
CA PRO A 694 25.97 -2.62 -12.00
C PRO A 694 25.29 -1.87 -13.16
N LEU A 695 24.50 -0.87 -12.80
CA LEU A 695 23.72 -0.01 -13.70
C LEU A 695 24.28 1.41 -13.64
N LYS A 696 25.07 1.82 -14.63
CA LYS A 696 25.41 3.24 -14.77
C LYS A 696 24.34 3.91 -15.63
N VAL A 697 23.53 4.78 -15.03
CA VAL A 697 22.51 5.53 -15.77
C VAL A 697 23.07 6.87 -16.21
N VAL A 698 22.92 7.17 -17.50
CA VAL A 698 23.19 8.49 -18.08
C VAL A 698 21.89 9.09 -18.57
N VAL A 699 21.61 10.33 -18.19
CA VAL A 699 20.39 11.03 -18.63
C VAL A 699 20.47 11.25 -20.14
N SER A 700 19.44 10.84 -20.88
CA SER A 700 19.43 11.07 -22.33
C SER A 700 19.35 12.58 -22.65
N ALA A 701 19.98 12.98 -23.76
CA ALA A 701 19.91 14.36 -24.24
C ALA A 701 18.50 14.78 -24.70
N GLU A 702 17.49 13.92 -24.67
CA GLU A 702 16.11 14.32 -25.00
C GLU A 702 15.48 15.19 -23.92
N THR A 703 16.04 15.19 -22.71
CA THR A 703 15.75 16.21 -21.69
C THR A 703 16.15 17.63 -22.14
N ASP A 704 17.13 17.78 -23.06
CA ASP A 704 17.40 19.07 -23.72
C ASP A 704 16.27 19.49 -24.68
N SER A 705 15.45 18.58 -25.21
CA SER A 705 14.33 18.97 -26.09
C SER A 705 13.24 19.68 -25.28
N VAL A 706 12.98 19.19 -24.07
CA VAL A 706 12.03 19.79 -23.12
C VAL A 706 12.59 21.08 -22.52
N CYS A 707 13.87 21.11 -22.12
CA CYS A 707 14.53 22.34 -21.68
C CYS A 707 14.59 23.39 -22.80
N GLY A 708 14.85 22.96 -24.03
CA GLY A 708 14.79 23.76 -25.24
C GLY A 708 13.40 24.35 -25.46
N TYR A 709 12.34 23.55 -25.32
CA TYR A 709 10.96 24.00 -25.38
C TYR A 709 10.64 25.05 -24.31
N SER A 710 11.03 24.84 -23.04
CA SER A 710 10.91 25.87 -21.98
C SER A 710 11.62 27.18 -22.36
N CYS A 711 12.84 27.07 -22.89
CA CYS A 711 13.64 28.22 -23.28
C CYS A 711 13.08 28.95 -24.52
N ASP A 712 12.44 28.22 -25.44
CA ASP A 712 11.79 28.78 -26.63
C ASP A 712 10.41 29.40 -26.32
N ALA A 713 9.63 28.78 -25.43
CA ALA A 713 8.44 29.39 -24.85
C ALA A 713 8.81 30.67 -24.07
N TRP A 714 9.88 30.64 -23.28
CA TRP A 714 10.38 31.81 -22.55
C TRP A 714 10.85 32.94 -23.47
N LYS A 715 11.65 32.65 -24.51
CA LYS A 715 12.02 33.64 -25.55
C LYS A 715 10.78 34.33 -26.12
N THR A 716 9.75 33.54 -26.41
CA THR A 716 8.54 33.98 -27.10
C THR A 716 7.64 34.83 -26.19
N ALA A 717 7.62 34.55 -24.88
CA ALA A 717 6.71 35.19 -23.93
C ALA A 717 7.32 36.29 -23.03
N CYS A 718 8.64 36.26 -22.74
CA CYS A 718 9.19 36.94 -21.55
C CYS A 718 10.50 37.72 -21.68
N SER A 719 11.06 37.92 -22.87
CA SER A 719 12.47 38.28 -23.07
C SER A 719 12.99 39.57 -22.37
N LYS A 720 13.36 39.47 -21.08
CA LYS A 720 14.38 40.26 -20.35
C LYS A 720 14.95 39.42 -19.19
N GLY A 721 16.09 38.77 -19.42
CA GLY A 721 16.81 38.01 -18.39
C GLY A 721 18.11 37.44 -18.95
N PHE A 722 17.99 36.53 -19.92
CA PHE A 722 19.12 35.92 -20.62
C PHE A 722 19.54 36.68 -21.88
N SER A 723 20.81 36.56 -22.27
CA SER A 723 21.43 37.28 -23.39
C SER A 723 21.32 36.56 -24.74
N SER A 724 21.08 35.25 -24.72
CA SER A 724 20.93 34.34 -25.85
C SER A 724 20.18 33.08 -25.41
N TYR A 725 19.70 32.29 -26.38
CA TYR A 725 19.15 30.95 -26.11
C TYR A 725 20.13 30.09 -25.34
N ASP A 726 21.36 30.03 -25.82
CA ASP A 726 22.41 29.19 -25.26
C ASP A 726 22.72 29.61 -23.82
N SER A 727 22.59 30.90 -23.46
CA SER A 727 22.73 31.36 -22.07
C SER A 727 21.53 31.04 -21.17
N CYS A 728 20.34 30.85 -21.74
CA CYS A 728 19.12 30.43 -21.04
C CYS A 728 19.13 28.91 -20.80
N VAL A 729 19.42 28.13 -21.85
CA VAL A 729 19.66 26.69 -21.76
C VAL A 729 20.83 26.41 -20.81
N ALA A 730 21.92 27.16 -20.91
CA ALA A 730 23.04 27.07 -19.97
C ALA A 730 22.70 27.57 -18.55
N ALA A 731 21.59 28.26 -18.30
CA ALA A 731 21.14 28.56 -16.94
C ALA A 731 20.40 27.36 -16.34
N CYS A 732 19.45 26.75 -17.06
CA CYS A 732 18.86 25.47 -16.62
C CYS A 732 19.91 24.35 -16.49
N ARG A 733 20.96 24.32 -17.33
CA ARG A 733 22.07 23.35 -17.20
C ARG A 733 23.07 23.69 -16.07
N ARG A 734 23.44 24.97 -15.86
CA ARG A 734 24.38 25.35 -14.77
C ARG A 734 23.84 25.14 -13.36
N GLY A 735 22.53 24.91 -13.23
CA GLY A 735 21.92 24.41 -11.99
C GLY A 735 22.57 23.12 -11.45
N GLY A 736 23.23 22.32 -12.30
CA GLY A 736 24.03 21.15 -11.88
C GLY A 736 25.54 21.42 -11.65
N GLU A 737 26.07 22.59 -11.98
CA GLU A 737 27.51 22.90 -11.87
C GLU A 737 27.84 23.82 -10.66
N GLU A 738 26.96 24.77 -10.33
CA GLU A 738 27.19 25.74 -9.23
C GLU A 738 26.66 25.25 -7.85
N GLY A 739 27.08 24.05 -7.43
CA GLY A 739 26.97 23.61 -6.04
C GLY A 739 25.56 23.35 -5.48
N ALA A 740 24.51 23.44 -6.32
CA ALA A 740 23.18 22.94 -5.98
C ALA A 740 23.09 21.43 -6.26
N PRO A 741 22.39 20.64 -5.43
CA PRO A 741 22.33 19.20 -5.62
C PRO A 741 21.42 18.83 -6.80
N TRP A 742 22.04 18.35 -7.89
CA TRP A 742 21.64 17.31 -8.87
C TRP A 742 20.19 17.12 -9.38
N THR A 743 19.20 17.89 -8.95
CA THR A 743 17.78 17.69 -9.30
C THR A 743 17.45 18.18 -10.72
N TRP A 744 17.14 17.27 -11.65
CA TRP A 744 16.54 17.63 -12.94
C TRP A 744 15.01 17.57 -12.85
N ASP A 745 14.39 18.72 -12.63
CA ASP A 745 12.93 18.92 -12.74
C ASP A 745 12.65 20.02 -13.78
N TYR A 746 11.73 19.72 -14.69
CA TYR A 746 11.21 20.67 -15.68
C TYR A 746 10.50 21.85 -15.02
N VAL A 747 9.72 21.61 -13.96
CA VAL A 747 9.05 22.65 -13.19
C VAL A 747 10.09 23.57 -12.56
N ASP A 748 11.16 23.03 -12.01
CA ASP A 748 12.24 23.81 -11.41
C ASP A 748 13.08 24.57 -12.46
N CYS A 749 13.30 24.03 -13.66
CA CYS A 749 13.87 24.80 -14.78
C CYS A 749 12.93 25.96 -15.20
N VAL A 750 11.63 25.71 -15.34
CA VAL A 750 10.63 26.76 -15.66
C VAL A 750 10.55 27.81 -14.55
N GLU A 751 10.57 27.40 -13.27
CA GLU A 751 10.49 28.29 -12.12
C GLU A 751 11.80 29.06 -11.87
N ARG A 752 12.98 28.48 -12.13
CA ARG A 752 14.26 29.22 -12.15
C ARG A 752 14.33 30.21 -13.31
N VAL A 753 13.92 29.81 -14.52
CA VAL A 753 13.83 30.72 -15.67
C VAL A 753 12.85 31.86 -15.38
N ALA A 754 11.73 31.60 -14.70
CA ALA A 754 10.81 32.63 -14.22
C ALA A 754 11.40 33.50 -13.09
N ALA A 755 12.14 32.92 -12.14
CA ALA A 755 12.73 33.62 -11.00
C ALA A 755 13.90 34.53 -11.39
N GLU A 756 14.82 34.06 -12.23
CA GLU A 756 15.93 34.86 -12.77
C GLU A 756 15.41 35.98 -13.71
N SER A 757 14.24 35.80 -14.33
CA SER A 757 13.56 36.83 -15.13
C SER A 757 12.52 37.66 -14.37
N ALA A 758 12.35 37.46 -13.06
CA ALA A 758 11.31 38.11 -12.22
C ALA A 758 11.50 39.65 -12.01
N THR A 759 12.36 40.30 -12.79
CA THR A 759 12.57 41.76 -12.73
C THR A 759 11.67 42.57 -13.68
N SER A 760 10.82 41.96 -14.51
CA SER A 760 9.81 42.72 -15.28
C SER A 760 8.52 41.98 -15.65
N GLY A 761 7.46 42.23 -14.87
CA GLY A 761 6.08 42.49 -15.33
C GLY A 761 5.33 41.46 -16.19
N GLY A 762 4.37 40.76 -15.58
CA GLY A 762 3.11 40.32 -16.21
C GLY A 762 3.17 39.12 -17.16
N GLY A 763 4.11 39.06 -18.11
CA GLY A 763 4.15 38.01 -19.14
C GLY A 763 4.44 36.62 -18.60
N CYS A 764 5.30 36.50 -17.58
CA CYS A 764 5.85 35.20 -17.17
C CYS A 764 4.93 34.35 -16.28
N ALA A 765 3.85 34.94 -15.76
CA ALA A 765 2.77 34.16 -15.16
C ALA A 765 2.13 33.21 -16.19
N LYS A 766 2.13 33.60 -17.48
CA LYS A 766 1.60 32.80 -18.59
C LYS A 766 2.50 31.60 -18.94
N ILE A 767 3.83 31.73 -18.79
CA ILE A 767 4.74 30.57 -18.90
C ILE A 767 4.40 29.54 -17.83
N GLN A 768 4.14 29.97 -16.59
CA GLN A 768 3.81 29.07 -15.49
C GLN A 768 2.44 28.37 -15.63
N SER A 769 1.59 28.79 -16.56
CA SER A 769 0.39 28.03 -17.00
C SER A 769 0.66 27.26 -18.29
N GLU A 770 1.05 27.92 -19.37
CA GLU A 770 1.17 27.30 -20.71
C GLU A 770 2.25 26.22 -20.77
N CYS A 771 3.39 26.37 -20.07
CA CYS A 771 4.38 25.30 -19.97
C CYS A 771 3.92 24.15 -19.06
N ARG A 772 2.91 24.36 -18.20
CA ARG A 772 2.23 23.30 -17.46
C ARG A 772 1.22 22.58 -18.36
N ASP A 773 0.39 23.33 -19.08
CA ASP A 773 -0.63 22.81 -20.01
C ASP A 773 -0.01 21.95 -21.14
N VAL A 774 1.21 22.30 -21.60
CA VAL A 774 2.00 21.50 -22.56
C VAL A 774 2.39 20.11 -22.04
N VAL A 775 2.45 19.91 -20.72
CA VAL A 775 2.67 18.58 -20.10
C VAL A 775 1.43 17.69 -20.26
N ASP A 776 0.24 18.28 -20.19
CA ASP A 776 -1.04 17.57 -20.28
C ASP A 776 -1.43 17.26 -21.74
N GLU A 777 -1.17 18.16 -22.70
CA GLU A 777 -1.56 17.93 -24.11
C GLU A 777 -0.59 17.03 -24.91
N ASN A 778 0.68 16.92 -24.54
CA ASN A 778 1.71 16.18 -25.31
C ASN A 778 2.05 14.79 -24.73
N ALA A 779 1.05 14.12 -24.14
CA ALA A 779 1.13 12.76 -23.61
C ALA A 779 0.66 11.68 -24.62
N VAL A 780 0.27 12.06 -25.85
CA VAL A 780 -0.12 11.16 -26.95
C VAL A 780 0.65 11.56 -28.22
N ILE A 781 1.08 10.58 -29.02
CA ILE A 781 2.13 10.72 -30.04
C ILE A 781 1.57 10.96 -31.47
N ASP A 782 2.17 11.97 -32.13
CA ASP A 782 2.49 12.18 -33.57
C ASP A 782 1.51 11.76 -34.70
N GLU A 783 1.14 12.72 -35.57
CA GLU A 783 1.56 12.77 -36.98
C GLU A 783 1.06 14.07 -37.68
N ASP A 784 1.88 14.61 -38.59
CA ASP A 784 1.59 15.65 -39.61
C ASP A 784 0.95 17.00 -39.18
N SER A 785 1.77 18.06 -39.01
CA SER A 785 1.97 19.10 -40.06
C SER A 785 2.64 20.40 -39.57
N LEU A 786 3.45 21.02 -40.45
CA LEU A 786 4.11 22.31 -40.22
C LEU A 786 3.18 23.51 -40.52
N GLU A 787 3.31 24.60 -39.76
CA GLU A 787 3.93 25.86 -40.25
C GLU A 787 4.04 26.94 -39.14
N VAL A 788 5.03 27.84 -39.28
CA VAL A 788 5.38 28.91 -38.32
C VAL A 788 5.12 30.32 -38.95
N PRO A 789 5.27 31.46 -38.25
CA PRO A 789 4.14 32.36 -37.97
C PRO A 789 4.23 33.73 -38.68
N GLN A 790 3.26 34.62 -38.45
CA GLN A 790 3.51 36.07 -38.55
C GLN A 790 2.93 36.90 -37.40
N VAL A 791 3.77 37.81 -36.92
CA VAL A 791 3.54 38.74 -35.80
C VAL A 791 3.41 40.17 -36.33
N VAL A 792 2.45 40.92 -35.78
CA VAL A 792 2.43 42.40 -35.78
C VAL A 792 1.83 42.83 -34.42
N GLY A 793 2.34 43.78 -33.65
CA GLY A 793 3.55 44.59 -33.80
C GLY A 793 3.39 45.98 -33.17
N GLY A 794 4.06 46.24 -32.03
CA GLY A 794 4.15 47.55 -31.35
C GLY A 794 3.18 47.77 -30.16
N GLY A 795 3.50 48.56 -29.13
CA GLY A 795 4.75 49.28 -28.82
C GLY A 795 4.54 50.50 -27.90
N GLY A 796 5.51 50.80 -27.02
CA GLY A 796 5.54 52.00 -26.14
C GLY A 796 5.05 51.75 -24.69
N VAL A 797 5.72 51.99 -23.55
CA VAL A 797 6.97 52.66 -23.07
C VAL A 797 6.63 53.74 -22.01
N LEU A 798 7.54 53.87 -21.01
CA LEU A 798 7.62 54.79 -19.85
C LEU A 798 6.96 54.34 -18.53
N PHE A 799 7.48 54.61 -17.33
CA PHE A 799 8.83 54.84 -16.72
C PHE A 799 8.58 55.44 -15.32
N GLY A 800 9.43 55.17 -14.31
CA GLY A 800 9.46 55.87 -13.02
C GLY A 800 9.15 54.94 -11.81
N LEU A 801 10.14 54.47 -11.04
CA LEU A 801 10.81 55.18 -9.93
C LEU A 801 9.83 55.55 -8.80
N GLY A 802 10.03 55.18 -7.53
CA GLY A 802 11.12 54.46 -6.85
C GLY A 802 11.08 54.80 -5.35
N GLY A 803 11.53 53.91 -4.44
CA GLY A 803 11.37 54.18 -2.99
C GLY A 803 11.88 53.08 -2.06
N LEU A 804 13.20 52.97 -1.93
CA LEU A 804 13.87 52.18 -0.88
C LEU A 804 13.80 52.90 0.48
N VAL A 805 13.80 52.19 1.62
CA VAL A 805 14.64 52.45 2.82
C VAL A 805 14.40 51.37 3.91
N VAL A 806 15.47 50.61 4.20
CA VAL A 806 16.05 50.21 5.53
C VAL A 806 15.16 50.38 6.79
N GLY A 807 15.03 49.46 7.75
CA GLY A 807 15.81 48.26 8.11
C GLY A 807 16.48 48.41 9.49
N MET A 808 16.27 47.47 10.43
CA MET A 808 17.03 47.35 11.69
C MET A 808 16.76 45.98 12.36
N GLY A 809 17.77 45.40 13.03
CA GLY A 809 17.63 44.12 13.75
C GLY A 809 18.54 43.99 14.98
N LEU A 810 18.22 43.00 15.83
CA LEU A 810 18.88 42.46 17.04
C LEU A 810 18.09 41.16 17.43
N GLY A 811 18.58 40.13 18.14
CA GLY A 811 19.88 39.89 18.78
C GLY A 811 19.85 40.03 20.31
N VAL A 812 20.24 39.06 21.16
CA VAL A 812 20.75 37.67 21.02
C VAL A 812 20.33 36.86 22.29
N LEU A 813 20.57 35.53 22.34
CA LEU A 813 20.40 34.56 23.45
C LEU A 813 18.97 33.99 23.67
N GLY A 814 18.76 32.71 24.03
CA GLY A 814 19.70 31.58 24.19
C GLY A 814 19.61 30.88 25.56
N MET A 815 18.70 29.89 25.71
CA MET A 815 18.63 29.00 26.89
C MET A 815 18.29 27.56 26.49
N ARG A 816 18.81 26.58 27.27
CA ARG A 816 18.62 25.13 27.16
C ARG A 816 18.16 24.55 28.51
N GLN A 817 17.62 23.32 28.47
CA GLN A 817 17.36 22.41 29.61
C GLN A 817 16.20 22.81 30.57
N ALA A 818 15.47 21.87 31.20
CA ALA A 818 15.37 20.40 31.03
C ALA A 818 14.01 19.87 31.55
N SER A 819 13.70 18.60 31.25
CA SER A 819 12.54 17.87 31.76
C SER A 819 12.88 17.07 33.03
N MET A 820 11.98 17.03 34.01
CA MET A 820 11.94 16.02 35.07
C MET A 820 10.50 15.74 35.51
N ARG A 821 10.19 14.46 35.77
CA ARG A 821 9.04 14.00 36.57
C ARG A 821 9.37 12.66 37.21
N GLY A 822 8.88 12.47 38.44
CA GLY A 822 8.75 11.15 39.06
C GLY A 822 9.65 10.98 40.28
N ASP A 823 9.02 10.69 41.42
CA ASP A 823 9.71 10.26 42.62
C ASP A 823 9.06 8.97 43.15
N GLN A 824 9.80 7.86 43.06
CA GLN A 824 9.69 6.73 43.97
C GLN A 824 11.08 6.14 44.22
N ARG A 825 11.71 6.65 45.29
CA ARG A 825 12.61 5.95 46.22
C ARG A 825 13.72 5.05 45.66
N MET A 826 14.95 5.51 45.87
CA MET A 826 16.06 4.64 46.25
C MET A 826 16.57 5.08 47.64
N VAL A 827 16.77 4.13 48.56
CA VAL A 827 17.36 4.41 49.88
C VAL A 827 18.87 4.42 49.75
N LEU A 828 19.50 5.54 50.11
CA LEU A 828 20.94 5.60 50.35
C LEU A 828 21.22 5.53 51.84
N LYS A 829 22.23 4.75 52.19
CA LYS A 829 22.69 4.51 53.55
C LYS A 829 24.17 4.84 53.58
N ASP A 830 24.55 5.85 54.35
CA ASP A 830 25.89 5.95 54.92
C ASP A 830 25.88 6.78 56.21
N PHE A 831 26.93 6.60 57.00
CA PHE A 831 27.05 7.00 58.41
C PHE A 831 27.22 8.52 58.62
N ASP A 832 26.35 9.16 59.42
CA ASP A 832 26.64 9.61 60.80
C ASP A 832 25.50 10.52 61.37
N ASP A 833 25.16 10.28 62.63
CA ASP A 833 24.40 11.05 63.65
C ASP A 833 23.15 11.92 63.32
N ASP A 834 22.02 11.47 63.88
CA ASP A 834 21.01 12.20 64.69
C ASP A 834 20.47 13.58 64.24
N ASP A 835 19.26 13.63 63.68
CA ASP A 835 18.00 13.81 64.45
C ASP A 835 16.76 13.99 63.52
N GLU A 836 15.61 13.39 63.88
CA GLU A 836 14.32 13.54 63.19
C GLU A 836 13.52 14.73 63.74
N GLU A 837 12.81 15.49 62.89
CA GLU A 837 11.45 15.98 63.21
C GLU A 837 10.59 16.07 61.94
N ASP A 838 9.31 15.72 62.07
CA ASP A 838 8.35 15.50 60.99
C ASP A 838 7.12 16.43 61.17
N PHE A 839 6.65 17.09 60.11
CA PHE A 839 5.45 17.94 60.18
C PHE A 839 4.61 17.88 58.90
N SER A 840 3.32 17.61 59.08
CA SER A 840 2.31 17.58 58.02
C SER A 840 1.30 18.72 58.17
N VAL A 841 0.80 19.25 57.04
CA VAL A 841 -0.33 20.20 57.01
C VAL A 841 -1.27 19.86 55.84
N GLU A 842 -2.56 19.76 56.16
CA GLU A 842 -3.66 19.46 55.24
C GLU A 842 -4.23 20.76 54.61
N MET A 843 -4.64 20.74 53.34
CA MET A 843 -5.34 21.88 52.70
C MET A 843 -6.73 21.53 52.17
N LYS A 844 -7.71 22.35 52.57
CA LYS A 844 -9.11 22.26 52.15
C LYS A 844 -9.40 23.06 50.88
N ARG A 845 -10.24 22.51 50.00
CA ARG A 845 -10.80 23.21 48.83
C ARG A 845 -11.71 24.38 49.22
N MET A 846 -11.61 25.48 48.47
CA MET A 846 -12.72 26.37 48.14
C MET A 846 -12.67 26.66 46.63
N GLY A 847 -13.83 26.64 45.98
CA GLY A 847 -14.02 27.20 44.64
C GLY A 847 -15.01 28.35 44.70
N MET A 848 -15.14 29.13 43.64
CA MET A 848 -16.26 30.06 43.42
C MET A 848 -16.57 30.20 41.93
N SER A 849 -17.74 30.79 41.68
CA SER A 849 -18.53 30.86 40.43
C SER A 849 -17.84 31.45 39.20
#